data_AF-A0A8H5V6N6-F1
#
_entry.id   AF-A0A8H5V6N6-F1
#
_cell.length_a   1.000
_cell.length_b   1.000
_cell.length_c   1.000
_cell.angle_alpha   90.00
_cell.angle_beta   90.00
_cell.angle_gamma   90.00
#
_symmetry.space_group_name_H-M   'P 1'
#
loop_
_entity.id
_entity.type
_entity.pdbx_description
1 polymer ?
#
loop_
_entity_poly.entity_id
_entity_poly.type
_entity_poly.pdbx_seq_one_letter_code
_entity_poly.pdbx_strand_id
1 'polypeptide(L)'
;MASSSRNSGAARLPLAGNHNFPPQQLSQVDQIDNELKKVMGGIAALRDGAPPGKDVATVAGYDAQNVHKTAAILKEISVAEDELNAIEGDIGLTKKVIIAGQSTTLTGVDLQDKEARKRASSRVVDFVAGSAENTRRFYRGLNISVTPETNAAARTALRELAVSNTNPSRRGPDPAKDLASLQKALKTNHTLSSRYKKERDEFKDAWERSQKENKKLTQTSEQQSRDLYQANKDLEKARREFPQLERDKANRNESYLKTQAIKAKLQADDAEKRAQTTQEKNLDVEKRLYEVNDSLKKLRGSHTRQADQIALLKKQSEGLKEDLKDYKESTKAAQDEVVRLQLDSKSSRIYHVDQMRRLQTAKDGADKRVQEVSDELRQTQIDRSADSASLNSANEELSKVRGELEALQLTVEGHVRDLERKNQRISELEKASDEKDASIKVRDETIDAQIQGASTFLRHLSLDVESDAWKCIAERVLVDSTSTSLTSAEWVPWAIFPSWSEDASLATWEDTRGPEVVALNLLAILRDRSADAKLVLALLHHLQKAIKEVKSMVSGIVQLLIEAFDRAVGDPRLHLMHRFSMCQIATLLGSTGEVERFMQAMDAADPRIRRLVNALGAYRLENSVFPMEEAISYPGVALVGFNRDPQGVIAVSLSDNGICWVDITNIRTEFTLLSLVSGKGDSFKFPLDTAERVEWAMTHA
;
A
#
# COMPACT_ATOMS: atom_id res chain seq x y z
N MET A 1 43.23 -24.53 23.32
CA MET A 1 44.29 -23.52 23.23
C MET A 1 43.73 -22.32 22.48
N ALA A 2 43.85 -21.13 23.07
CA ALA A 2 43.40 -19.89 22.48
C ALA A 2 44.35 -19.43 21.36
N SER A 3 43.80 -18.87 20.28
CA SER A 3 44.45 -17.79 19.52
C SER A 3 43.43 -17.01 18.69
N SER A 4 43.08 -15.83 19.20
CA SER A 4 42.97 -14.54 18.51
C SER A 4 42.88 -14.52 16.97
N SER A 5 41.81 -13.91 16.44
CA SER A 5 41.95 -12.61 15.76
C SER A 5 40.62 -11.88 15.59
N ARG A 6 40.52 -10.70 16.20
CA ARG A 6 39.70 -9.57 15.73
C ARG A 6 40.13 -9.21 14.31
N ASN A 7 39.19 -9.18 13.37
CA ASN A 7 39.12 -8.19 12.30
C ASN A 7 37.75 -8.28 11.62
N SER A 8 36.75 -7.70 12.29
CA SER A 8 35.47 -7.32 11.67
C SER A 8 35.70 -6.04 10.87
N GLY A 9 36.38 -6.16 9.74
CA GLY A 9 36.43 -5.12 8.71
C GLY A 9 35.21 -5.27 7.82
N ALA A 10 34.31 -4.30 7.88
CA ALA A 10 33.12 -4.21 7.04
C ALA A 10 33.50 -4.17 5.55
N ALA A 11 33.42 -5.31 4.86
CA ALA A 11 33.20 -5.34 3.42
C ALA A 11 31.69 -5.46 3.19
N ARG A 12 31.00 -4.30 3.15
CA ARG A 12 29.62 -4.23 2.69
C ARG A 12 29.61 -4.59 1.21
N LEU A 13 29.06 -5.76 0.88
CA LEU A 13 28.65 -6.10 -0.48
C LEU A 13 27.58 -5.10 -0.94
N PRO A 14 27.73 -4.46 -2.11
CA PRO A 14 26.66 -3.63 -2.65
C PRO A 14 25.47 -4.52 -3.01
N LEU A 15 24.27 -4.07 -2.67
CA LEU A 15 22.98 -4.75 -2.89
C LEU A 15 22.59 -4.87 -4.39
N ALA A 16 23.54 -4.75 -5.31
CA ALA A 16 23.32 -5.04 -6.73
C ALA A 16 23.56 -6.54 -6.96
N GLY A 17 22.63 -7.36 -6.46
CA GLY A 17 22.52 -8.74 -6.90
C GLY A 17 22.15 -8.77 -8.39
N ASN A 18 23.11 -9.17 -9.23
CA ASN A 18 22.92 -9.77 -10.56
C ASN A 18 21.96 -9.11 -11.58
N HIS A 19 21.74 -7.80 -11.53
CA HIS A 19 21.01 -7.09 -12.58
C HIS A 19 21.90 -6.02 -13.22
N ASN A 20 22.23 -6.21 -14.51
CA ASN A 20 22.93 -5.23 -15.34
C ASN A 20 21.99 -4.05 -15.63
N PHE A 21 22.01 -3.04 -14.76
CA PHE A 21 21.37 -1.76 -15.06
C PHE A 21 22.30 -0.89 -15.91
N PRO A 22 21.78 -0.12 -16.88
CA PRO A 22 22.55 0.87 -17.62
C PRO A 22 23.23 1.86 -16.65
N PRO A 23 24.41 2.41 -16.97
CA PRO A 23 25.19 3.26 -16.07
C PRO A 23 24.44 4.50 -15.53
N GLN A 24 23.41 4.98 -16.23
CA GLN A 24 22.54 6.08 -15.79
C GLN A 24 21.54 5.67 -14.69
N GLN A 25 21.13 4.40 -14.62
CA GLN A 25 20.23 3.90 -13.56
C GLN A 25 21.01 3.55 -12.29
N LEU A 26 22.27 3.12 -12.41
CA LEU A 26 23.17 2.93 -11.26
C LEU A 26 23.43 4.25 -10.53
N SER A 27 23.64 5.35 -11.25
CA SER A 27 23.83 6.66 -10.61
C SER A 27 22.56 7.14 -9.89
N GLN A 28 21.38 6.81 -10.40
CA GLN A 28 20.11 7.13 -9.73
C GLN A 28 19.91 6.31 -8.46
N VAL A 29 20.26 5.02 -8.48
CA VAL A 29 20.23 4.15 -7.29
C VAL A 29 21.21 4.64 -6.23
N ASP A 30 22.43 5.00 -6.62
CA ASP A 30 23.43 5.55 -5.70
C ASP A 30 23.01 6.91 -5.13
N GLN A 31 22.32 7.73 -5.93
CA GLN A 31 21.78 9.02 -5.50
C GLN A 31 20.61 8.85 -4.52
N ILE A 32 19.73 7.88 -4.76
CA ILE A 32 18.64 7.52 -3.84
C ILE A 32 19.19 6.93 -2.54
N ASP A 33 20.24 6.10 -2.59
CA ASP A 33 20.87 5.54 -1.39
C ASP A 33 21.59 6.63 -0.56
N ASN A 34 22.16 7.64 -1.22
CA ASN A 34 22.73 8.80 -0.52
C ASN A 34 21.66 9.71 0.10
N GLU A 35 20.53 9.94 -0.57
CA GLU A 35 19.38 10.66 -0.02
C GLU A 35 18.80 9.90 1.19
N LEU A 36 18.64 8.59 1.08
CA LEU A 36 18.16 7.73 2.16
C LEU A 36 19.09 7.79 3.39
N LYS A 37 20.42 7.77 3.17
CA LYS A 37 21.40 7.94 4.25
C LYS A 37 21.32 9.31 4.92
N LYS A 38 21.06 10.38 4.17
CA LYS A 38 20.85 11.71 4.75
C LYS A 38 19.57 11.77 5.59
N VAL A 39 18.48 11.16 5.12
CA VAL A 39 17.22 11.08 5.86
C VAL A 39 17.39 10.26 7.15
N MET A 40 18.06 9.10 7.07
CA MET A 40 18.37 8.31 8.27
C MET A 40 19.29 9.06 9.25
N GLY A 41 20.26 9.83 8.73
CA GLY A 41 21.11 10.70 9.55
C GLY A 41 20.32 11.82 10.23
N GLY A 42 19.33 12.39 9.56
CA GLY A 42 18.42 13.39 10.14
C GLY A 42 17.48 12.80 11.21
N ILE A 43 16.98 11.58 11.01
CA ILE A 43 16.17 10.86 11.99
C ILE A 43 17.01 10.49 13.22
N ALA A 44 18.27 10.09 13.03
CA ALA A 44 19.20 9.83 14.14
C ALA A 44 19.52 11.11 14.93
N ALA A 45 19.68 12.26 14.26
CA ALA A 45 19.89 13.54 14.93
C ALA A 45 18.65 14.01 15.73
N LEU A 46 17.44 13.71 15.26
CA LEU A 46 16.20 13.93 16.01
C LEU A 46 16.07 13.00 17.23
N ARG A 47 16.65 11.80 17.16
CA ARG A 47 16.66 10.80 18.24
C ARG A 47 17.62 11.16 19.39
N ASP A 48 18.73 11.84 19.10
CA ASP A 48 19.76 12.18 20.10
C ASP A 48 19.53 13.53 20.80
N GLY A 49 18.50 14.30 20.41
CA GLY A 49 18.25 15.65 20.91
C GLY A 49 17.15 15.83 21.97
N ALA A 50 16.39 14.79 22.32
CA ALA A 50 15.25 14.92 23.24
C ALA A 50 15.47 14.14 24.56
N PRO A 51 15.39 14.80 25.74
CA PRO A 51 15.41 14.11 27.03
C PRO A 51 14.19 13.18 27.19
N PRO A 52 14.31 12.06 27.92
CA PRO A 52 13.19 11.16 28.16
C PRO A 52 12.13 11.87 29.00
N GLY A 53 10.92 12.04 28.44
CA GLY A 53 9.76 12.59 29.17
C GLY A 53 9.10 13.85 28.58
N LYS A 54 9.53 14.35 27.41
CA LYS A 54 8.84 15.46 26.71
C LYS A 54 8.70 15.24 25.19
N ASP A 55 8.48 14.01 24.77
CA ASP A 55 8.08 13.72 23.39
C ASP A 55 6.55 13.82 23.27
N VAL A 56 6.10 14.77 22.46
CA VAL A 56 4.68 15.01 22.11
C VAL A 56 4.03 13.74 21.53
N ALA A 57 4.80 12.87 20.85
CA ALA A 57 4.30 11.61 20.34
C ALA A 57 3.93 10.63 21.46
N THR A 58 4.72 10.57 22.54
CA THR A 58 4.42 9.68 23.69
C THR A 58 3.21 10.18 24.49
N VAL A 59 3.04 11.50 24.59
CA VAL A 59 1.86 12.13 25.25
C VAL A 59 0.59 11.97 24.39
N ALA A 60 0.73 11.87 23.07
CA ALA A 60 -0.37 11.57 22.13
C ALA A 60 -0.71 10.07 22.03
N GLY A 61 -0.17 9.22 22.89
CA GLY A 61 -0.47 7.78 22.92
C GLY A 61 0.35 6.93 21.94
N TYR A 62 1.41 7.47 21.32
CA TYR A 62 2.29 6.69 20.45
C TYR A 62 3.22 5.80 21.27
N ASP A 63 2.90 4.51 21.36
CA ASP A 63 3.77 3.51 21.98
C ASP A 63 4.77 2.94 20.97
N ALA A 64 6.05 3.28 21.14
CA ALA A 64 7.14 2.74 20.34
C ALA A 64 7.25 1.20 20.46
N GLN A 65 6.80 0.60 21.56
CA GLN A 65 6.78 -0.85 21.72
C GLN A 65 5.80 -1.54 20.77
N ASN A 66 4.72 -0.87 20.34
CA ASN A 66 3.79 -1.41 19.34
C ASN A 66 4.43 -1.48 17.96
N VAL A 67 5.25 -0.50 17.57
CA VAL A 67 6.00 -0.56 16.30
C VAL A 67 7.04 -1.67 16.36
N HIS A 68 7.73 -1.83 17.49
CA HIS A 68 8.68 -2.91 17.69
C HIS A 68 8.02 -4.30 17.71
N LYS A 69 6.84 -4.44 18.32
CA LYS A 69 6.03 -5.68 18.26
C LYS A 69 5.57 -5.97 16.83
N THR A 70 5.04 -4.97 16.12
CA THR A 70 4.59 -5.16 14.72
C THR A 70 5.75 -5.55 13.82
N ALA A 71 6.92 -4.92 13.98
CA ALA A 71 8.13 -5.26 13.23
C ALA A 71 8.69 -6.65 13.59
N ALA A 72 8.57 -7.07 14.86
CA ALA A 72 8.94 -8.41 15.29
C ALA A 72 8.00 -9.48 14.70
N ILE A 73 6.68 -9.25 14.73
CA ILE A 73 5.67 -10.13 14.12
C ILE A 73 5.88 -10.22 12.61
N LEU A 74 6.10 -9.10 11.91
CA LEU A 74 6.40 -9.10 10.47
C LEU A 74 7.67 -9.88 10.13
N LYS A 75 8.68 -9.81 10.99
CA LYS A 75 9.91 -10.60 10.83
C LYS A 75 9.65 -12.09 11.06
N GLU A 76 8.81 -12.45 12.03
CA GLU A 76 8.38 -13.83 12.26
C GLU A 76 7.55 -14.37 11.09
N ILE A 77 6.67 -13.56 10.49
CA ILE A 77 5.92 -13.93 9.27
C ILE A 77 6.89 -14.21 8.12
N SER A 78 7.85 -13.31 7.88
CA SER A 78 8.85 -13.53 6.82
C SER A 78 9.67 -14.80 7.04
N VAL A 79 10.07 -15.10 8.29
CA VAL A 79 10.78 -16.33 8.62
C VAL A 79 9.88 -17.56 8.42
N ALA A 80 8.62 -17.48 8.83
CA ALA A 80 7.66 -18.57 8.65
C ALA A 80 7.32 -18.83 7.18
N GLU A 81 7.21 -17.78 6.36
CA GLU A 81 7.03 -17.87 4.91
C GLU A 81 8.26 -18.47 4.22
N ASP A 82 9.47 -18.07 4.62
CA ASP A 82 10.71 -18.67 4.09
C ASP A 82 10.82 -20.16 4.44
N GLU A 83 10.47 -20.55 5.67
CA GLU A 83 10.38 -21.95 6.10
C GLU A 83 9.33 -22.73 5.29
N LEU A 84 8.15 -22.14 5.07
CA LEU A 84 7.08 -22.74 4.27
C LEU A 84 7.52 -22.95 2.82
N ASN A 85 8.13 -21.95 2.21
CA ASN A 85 8.64 -21.99 0.84
C ASN A 85 9.74 -23.06 0.68
N ALA A 86 10.61 -23.22 1.69
CA ALA A 86 11.61 -24.29 1.71
C ALA A 86 10.94 -25.68 1.76
N ILE A 87 9.93 -25.87 2.62
CA ILE A 87 9.18 -27.12 2.72
C ILE A 87 8.42 -27.43 1.42
N GLU A 88 7.80 -26.43 0.78
CA GLU A 88 7.16 -26.60 -0.52
C GLU A 88 8.16 -26.97 -1.63
N GLY A 89 9.36 -26.38 -1.60
CA GLY A 89 10.48 -26.75 -2.46
C GLY A 89 10.86 -28.23 -2.30
N ASP A 90 11.00 -28.70 -1.06
CA ASP A 90 11.33 -30.09 -0.73
C ASP A 90 10.22 -31.08 -1.12
N ILE A 91 8.95 -30.70 -0.94
CA ILE A 91 7.80 -31.46 -1.45
C ILE A 91 7.85 -31.54 -2.98
N GLY A 92 8.17 -30.44 -3.65
CA GLY A 92 8.31 -30.37 -5.11
C GLY A 92 9.42 -31.28 -5.64
N LEU A 93 10.59 -31.26 -4.97
CA LEU A 93 11.70 -32.16 -5.27
C LEU A 93 11.32 -33.62 -5.06
N THR A 94 10.69 -33.94 -3.93
CA THR A 94 10.27 -35.32 -3.60
C THR A 94 9.21 -35.83 -4.59
N LYS A 95 8.24 -35.00 -4.98
CA LYS A 95 7.27 -35.33 -6.04
C LYS A 95 7.96 -35.60 -7.38
N LYS A 96 8.94 -34.77 -7.77
CA LYS A 96 9.74 -35.01 -8.99
C LYS A 96 10.51 -36.33 -8.92
N VAL A 97 11.08 -36.67 -7.76
CA VAL A 97 11.76 -37.96 -7.54
C VAL A 97 10.77 -39.13 -7.61
N ILE A 98 9.57 -39.02 -7.04
CA ILE A 98 8.51 -40.04 -7.13
C ILE A 98 8.05 -40.21 -8.58
N ILE A 99 7.80 -39.11 -9.30
CA ILE A 99 7.41 -39.14 -10.71
C ILE A 99 8.53 -39.76 -11.55
N ALA A 100 9.79 -39.37 -11.35
CA ALA A 100 10.93 -39.96 -12.04
C ALA A 100 11.07 -41.46 -11.74
N GLY A 101 10.87 -41.87 -10.48
CA GLY A 101 10.88 -43.28 -10.07
C GLY A 101 9.72 -44.10 -10.65
N GLN A 102 8.54 -43.49 -10.83
CA GLN A 102 7.40 -44.08 -11.54
C GLN A 102 7.60 -44.09 -13.07
N SER A 103 8.37 -43.13 -13.58
CA SER A 103 8.68 -42.94 -15.01
C SER A 103 9.90 -43.72 -15.47
N THR A 104 10.53 -44.52 -14.60
CA THR A 104 11.47 -45.56 -15.01
C THR A 104 10.69 -46.65 -15.74
N THR A 105 10.28 -46.32 -16.97
CA THR A 105 9.75 -47.25 -17.95
C THR A 105 10.75 -48.40 -18.06
N LEU A 106 10.25 -49.60 -17.78
CA LEU A 106 10.86 -50.90 -18.06
C LEU A 106 11.02 -51.09 -19.58
N THR A 107 11.72 -50.18 -20.26
CA THR A 107 11.96 -50.21 -21.71
C THR A 107 12.69 -51.49 -22.15
N GLY A 108 13.33 -52.21 -21.22
CA GLY A 108 13.90 -53.53 -21.47
C GLY A 108 12.95 -54.73 -21.32
N VAL A 109 11.84 -54.63 -20.57
CA VAL A 109 10.95 -55.78 -20.29
C VAL A 109 9.81 -55.89 -21.31
N ASP A 110 9.34 -54.77 -21.85
CA ASP A 110 8.18 -54.74 -22.77
C ASP A 110 8.48 -55.39 -24.15
N LEU A 111 9.75 -55.43 -24.57
CA LEU A 111 10.16 -56.12 -25.80
C LEU A 111 10.09 -57.65 -25.66
N GLN A 112 10.51 -58.21 -24.53
CA GLN A 112 10.44 -59.66 -24.27
C GLN A 112 8.99 -60.11 -24.02
N ASP A 113 8.18 -59.29 -23.35
CA ASP A 113 6.76 -59.60 -23.10
C ASP A 113 5.93 -59.54 -24.40
N LYS A 114 6.20 -58.59 -25.30
CA LYS A 114 5.60 -58.60 -26.66
C LYS A 114 5.93 -59.86 -27.45
N GLU A 115 7.18 -60.33 -27.43
CA GLU A 115 7.55 -61.57 -28.11
C GLU A 115 6.97 -62.83 -27.45
N ALA A 116 6.88 -62.85 -26.12
CA ALA A 116 6.27 -63.95 -25.38
C ALA A 116 4.76 -64.04 -25.64
N ARG A 117 4.04 -62.90 -25.63
CA ARG A 117 2.62 -62.82 -25.99
C ARG A 117 2.38 -63.14 -27.46
N LYS A 118 3.27 -62.70 -28.38
CA LYS A 118 3.20 -63.07 -29.80
C LYS A 118 3.36 -64.59 -29.97
N ARG A 119 4.35 -65.21 -29.32
CA ARG A 119 4.54 -66.67 -29.31
C ARG A 119 3.35 -67.42 -28.70
N ALA A 120 2.78 -66.92 -27.61
CA ALA A 120 1.60 -67.51 -26.98
C ALA A 120 0.36 -67.43 -27.89
N SER A 121 0.12 -66.26 -28.50
CA SER A 121 -1.01 -66.08 -29.43
C SER A 121 -0.90 -66.99 -30.66
N SER A 122 0.31 -67.13 -31.23
CA SER A 122 0.55 -68.03 -32.36
C SER A 122 0.25 -69.48 -31.99
N ARG A 123 0.64 -69.93 -30.79
CA ARG A 123 0.35 -71.28 -30.30
C ARG A 123 -1.15 -71.54 -30.11
N VAL A 124 -1.89 -70.53 -29.62
CA VAL A 124 -3.35 -70.63 -29.47
C VAL A 124 -4.02 -70.70 -30.83
N VAL A 125 -3.63 -69.86 -31.78
CA VAL A 125 -4.14 -69.90 -33.16
C VAL A 125 -3.84 -71.25 -33.82
N ASP A 126 -2.63 -71.77 -33.67
CA ASP A 126 -2.25 -73.09 -34.19
C ASP A 126 -3.04 -74.23 -33.56
N PHE A 127 -3.33 -74.16 -32.26
CA PHE A 127 -4.18 -75.13 -31.56
C PHE A 127 -5.63 -75.08 -32.03
N VAL A 128 -6.19 -73.88 -32.21
CA VAL A 128 -7.56 -73.67 -32.68
C VAL A 128 -7.72 -74.08 -34.14
N ALA A 129 -6.78 -73.69 -35.00
CA ALA A 129 -6.77 -74.06 -36.42
C ALA A 129 -6.22 -75.48 -36.68
N GLY A 130 -5.73 -76.18 -35.65
CA GLY A 130 -5.10 -77.50 -35.74
C GLY A 130 -6.07 -78.66 -35.97
N SER A 131 -7.35 -78.53 -35.57
CA SER A 131 -8.39 -79.52 -35.83
C SER A 131 -9.70 -78.86 -36.27
N ALA A 132 -10.48 -79.58 -37.10
CA ALA A 132 -11.79 -79.11 -37.54
C ALA A 132 -12.75 -78.89 -36.36
N GLU A 133 -12.60 -79.68 -35.30
CA GLU A 133 -13.44 -79.59 -34.12
C GLU A 133 -13.09 -78.38 -33.25
N ASN A 134 -11.80 -78.06 -33.07
CA ASN A 134 -11.36 -76.88 -32.34
C ASN A 134 -11.77 -75.59 -33.05
N THR A 135 -11.65 -75.56 -34.38
CA THR A 135 -12.09 -74.41 -35.18
C THR A 135 -13.60 -74.20 -35.07
N ARG A 136 -14.40 -75.26 -35.17
CA ARG A 136 -15.86 -75.17 -34.97
C ARG A 136 -16.22 -74.70 -33.56
N ARG A 137 -15.55 -75.20 -32.51
CA ARG A 137 -15.79 -74.77 -31.12
C ARG A 137 -15.45 -73.29 -30.91
N PHE A 138 -14.33 -72.83 -31.46
CA PHE A 138 -13.91 -71.43 -31.35
C PHE A 138 -14.90 -70.48 -32.03
N TYR A 139 -15.26 -70.75 -33.28
CA TYR A 139 -16.23 -69.91 -33.99
C TYR A 139 -17.65 -70.03 -33.43
N ARG A 140 -18.05 -71.19 -32.90
CA ARG A 140 -19.31 -71.33 -32.15
C ARG A 140 -19.33 -70.44 -30.90
N GLY A 141 -18.20 -70.28 -30.20
CA GLY A 141 -18.08 -69.32 -29.10
C GLY A 141 -18.25 -67.85 -29.54
N LEU A 142 -18.05 -67.56 -30.83
CA LEU A 142 -18.28 -66.26 -31.47
C LEU A 142 -19.65 -66.19 -32.17
N ASN A 143 -20.54 -67.16 -31.94
CA ASN A 143 -21.85 -67.29 -32.60
C ASN A 143 -21.80 -67.46 -34.14
N ILE A 144 -20.68 -67.93 -34.69
CA ILE A 144 -20.50 -68.19 -36.12
C ILE A 144 -20.53 -69.71 -36.38
N SER A 145 -21.46 -70.17 -37.21
CA SER A 145 -21.60 -71.59 -37.57
C SER A 145 -20.62 -71.98 -38.69
N VAL A 146 -19.59 -72.77 -38.35
CA VAL A 146 -18.64 -73.32 -39.33
C VAL A 146 -19.11 -74.71 -39.78
N THR A 147 -19.50 -74.82 -41.05
CA THR A 147 -19.87 -76.08 -41.71
C THR A 147 -18.61 -76.83 -42.20
N PRO A 148 -18.70 -78.14 -42.53
CA PRO A 148 -17.56 -78.90 -43.06
C PRO A 148 -16.94 -78.27 -44.33
N GLU A 149 -17.75 -77.65 -45.18
CA GLU A 149 -17.35 -76.98 -46.42
C GLU A 149 -16.60 -75.66 -46.16
N THR A 150 -17.02 -74.89 -45.14
CA THR A 150 -16.45 -73.59 -44.79
C THR A 150 -15.29 -73.68 -43.79
N ASN A 151 -15.07 -74.86 -43.20
CA ASN A 151 -14.02 -75.11 -42.22
C ASN A 151 -12.60 -74.87 -42.77
N ALA A 152 -12.35 -75.14 -44.05
CA ALA A 152 -11.05 -74.84 -44.65
C ALA A 152 -10.79 -73.33 -44.70
N ALA A 153 -11.77 -72.55 -45.15
CA ALA A 153 -11.68 -71.09 -45.21
C ALA A 153 -11.56 -70.45 -43.81
N ALA A 154 -12.34 -70.94 -42.83
CA ALA A 154 -12.28 -70.46 -41.45
C ALA A 154 -10.91 -70.74 -40.80
N ARG A 155 -10.27 -71.88 -41.12
CA ARG A 155 -8.92 -72.22 -40.64
C ARG A 155 -7.86 -71.33 -41.30
N THR A 156 -8.04 -71.00 -42.57
CA THR A 156 -7.14 -70.08 -43.29
C THR A 156 -7.26 -68.67 -42.73
N ALA A 157 -8.48 -68.14 -42.53
CA ALA A 157 -8.71 -66.82 -41.97
C ALA A 157 -8.13 -66.64 -40.56
N LEU A 158 -8.23 -67.67 -39.68
CA LEU A 158 -7.59 -67.65 -38.36
C LEU A 158 -6.07 -67.59 -38.44
N ARG A 159 -5.47 -68.25 -39.43
CA ARG A 159 -4.01 -68.24 -39.63
C ARG A 159 -3.54 -66.93 -40.22
N GLU A 160 -4.32 -66.31 -41.10
CA GLU A 160 -3.99 -65.03 -41.75
C GLU A 160 -4.12 -63.83 -40.81
N LEU A 161 -5.05 -63.86 -39.85
CA LEU A 161 -5.16 -62.86 -38.77
C LEU A 161 -3.90 -62.74 -37.91
N ALA A 162 -3.05 -63.76 -37.87
CA ALA A 162 -1.80 -63.76 -37.11
C ALA A 162 -0.59 -63.17 -37.89
N VAL A 163 -0.76 -62.75 -39.15
CA VAL A 163 0.34 -62.40 -40.07
C VAL A 163 0.46 -60.88 -40.26
N SER A 164 1.06 -60.20 -39.29
CA SER A 164 1.94 -59.06 -39.58
C SER A 164 3.35 -59.37 -39.06
N ASN A 165 4.30 -59.41 -39.98
CA ASN A 165 5.73 -59.74 -39.83
C ASN A 165 6.07 -61.23 -39.73
N THR A 166 6.22 -61.82 -40.92
CA THR A 166 6.85 -63.09 -41.26
C THR A 166 8.33 -63.16 -40.89
N ASN A 167 8.73 -64.26 -40.26
CA ASN A 167 9.93 -65.01 -40.61
C ASN A 167 9.60 -66.51 -40.48
N PRO A 168 10.16 -67.39 -41.33
CA PRO A 168 9.68 -68.76 -41.49
C PRO A 168 9.99 -69.62 -40.26
N SER A 169 8.97 -70.32 -39.77
CA SER A 169 9.10 -71.35 -38.73
C SER A 169 10.07 -72.44 -39.17
N ARG A 170 11.27 -72.44 -38.57
CA ARG A 170 12.09 -73.65 -38.45
C ARG A 170 11.25 -74.65 -37.65
N ARG A 171 10.73 -75.65 -38.35
CA ARG A 171 9.93 -76.75 -37.82
C ARG A 171 10.82 -77.60 -36.90
N GLY A 172 10.95 -77.19 -35.65
CA GLY A 172 11.45 -78.06 -34.58
C GLY A 172 10.42 -79.17 -34.32
N PRO A 173 10.82 -80.42 -34.12
CA PRO A 173 9.88 -81.49 -33.82
C PRO A 173 9.26 -81.28 -32.42
N ASP A 174 7.99 -81.65 -32.33
CA ASP A 174 7.13 -81.51 -31.15
C ASP A 174 7.61 -82.46 -30.04
N PRO A 175 8.20 -81.94 -28.94
CA PRO A 175 8.83 -82.77 -27.92
C PRO A 175 7.83 -83.70 -27.21
N ALA A 176 6.53 -83.39 -27.23
CA ALA A 176 5.51 -84.26 -26.65
C ALA A 176 5.17 -85.47 -27.55
N LYS A 177 5.18 -85.28 -28.88
CA LYS A 177 5.02 -86.38 -29.83
C LYS A 177 6.27 -87.25 -29.93
N ASP A 178 7.46 -86.68 -29.76
CA ASP A 178 8.71 -87.45 -29.71
C ASP A 178 8.86 -88.23 -28.41
N LEU A 179 8.42 -87.71 -27.27
CA LEU A 179 8.41 -88.47 -26.01
C LEU A 179 7.41 -89.62 -26.04
N ALA A 180 6.24 -89.43 -26.64
CA ALA A 180 5.23 -90.49 -26.81
C ALA A 180 5.68 -91.56 -27.82
N SER A 181 6.33 -91.16 -28.92
CA SER A 181 6.87 -92.07 -29.93
C SER A 181 8.10 -92.83 -29.41
N LEU A 182 8.98 -92.18 -28.63
CA LEU A 182 10.10 -92.80 -27.92
C LEU A 182 9.64 -93.73 -26.80
N GLN A 183 8.62 -93.38 -26.00
CA GLN A 183 8.06 -94.29 -24.99
C GLN A 183 7.39 -95.50 -25.62
N LYS A 184 6.70 -95.33 -26.75
CA LYS A 184 6.11 -96.44 -27.50
C LYS A 184 7.21 -97.34 -28.09
N ALA A 185 8.25 -96.76 -28.68
CA ALA A 185 9.42 -97.47 -29.20
C ALA A 185 10.17 -98.23 -28.10
N LEU A 186 10.32 -97.64 -26.91
CA LEU A 186 11.00 -98.25 -25.76
C LEU A 186 10.22 -99.43 -25.19
N LYS A 187 8.88 -99.35 -25.12
CA LYS A 187 8.03 -100.49 -24.73
C LYS A 187 8.06 -101.63 -25.76
N THR A 188 8.06 -101.33 -27.06
CA THR A 188 8.24 -102.36 -28.10
C THR A 188 9.64 -102.98 -28.08
N ASN A 189 10.68 -102.21 -27.74
CA ASN A 189 12.03 -102.73 -27.65
C ASN A 189 12.23 -103.61 -26.40
N HIS A 190 11.56 -103.28 -25.29
CA HIS A 190 11.59 -104.09 -24.07
C HIS A 190 10.89 -105.46 -24.25
N THR A 191 9.78 -105.48 -25.01
CA THR A 191 9.08 -106.72 -25.38
C THR A 191 9.88 -107.57 -26.37
N LEU A 192 10.61 -106.96 -27.32
CA LEU A 192 11.53 -107.69 -28.20
C LEU A 192 12.74 -108.25 -27.45
N SER A 193 13.35 -107.46 -26.55
CA SER A 193 14.53 -107.89 -25.78
C SER A 193 14.22 -109.05 -24.82
N SER A 194 13.02 -109.09 -24.23
CA SER A 194 12.58 -110.24 -23.42
C SER A 194 12.32 -111.49 -24.26
N ARG A 195 11.76 -111.36 -25.47
CA ARG A 195 11.59 -112.48 -26.42
C ARG A 195 12.93 -113.08 -26.84
N TYR A 196 13.90 -112.25 -27.22
CA TYR A 196 15.22 -112.71 -27.65
C TYR A 196 16.07 -113.28 -26.51
N LYS A 197 15.90 -112.81 -25.27
CA LYS A 197 16.51 -113.48 -24.10
C LYS A 197 15.98 -114.90 -23.93
N LYS A 198 14.67 -115.09 -24.09
CA LYS A 198 14.04 -116.42 -24.02
C LYS A 198 14.56 -117.35 -25.12
N GLU A 199 14.63 -116.87 -26.37
CA GLU A 199 15.20 -117.65 -27.48
C GLU A 199 16.69 -117.98 -27.27
N ARG A 200 17.49 -117.05 -26.75
CA ARG A 200 18.91 -117.29 -26.44
C ARG A 200 19.08 -118.39 -25.39
N ASP A 201 18.26 -118.36 -24.34
CA ASP A 201 18.34 -119.35 -23.26
C ASP A 201 17.87 -120.73 -23.76
N GLU A 202 16.85 -120.80 -24.63
CA GLU A 202 16.45 -122.04 -25.33
C GLU A 202 17.56 -122.60 -26.24
N PHE A 203 18.28 -121.74 -26.98
CA PHE A 203 19.43 -122.16 -27.78
C PHE A 203 20.62 -122.64 -26.94
N LYS A 204 20.84 -122.02 -25.78
CA LYS A 204 21.90 -122.45 -24.84
C LYS A 204 21.60 -123.85 -24.29
N ASP A 205 20.35 -124.11 -23.91
CA ASP A 205 19.93 -125.43 -23.44
C ASP A 205 20.04 -126.52 -24.53
N ALA A 206 19.75 -126.16 -25.79
CA ALA A 206 19.92 -127.07 -26.93
C ALA A 206 21.40 -127.38 -27.21
N TRP A 207 22.28 -126.37 -27.11
CA TRP A 207 23.72 -126.54 -27.29
C TRP A 207 24.34 -127.39 -26.18
N GLU A 208 23.96 -127.19 -24.92
CA GLU A 208 24.44 -128.01 -23.80
C GLU A 208 24.00 -129.48 -23.91
N ARG A 209 22.79 -129.75 -24.43
CA ARG A 209 22.34 -131.12 -24.73
C ARG A 209 23.19 -131.78 -25.81
N SER A 210 23.44 -131.07 -26.92
CA SER A 210 24.29 -131.56 -28.00
C SER A 210 25.72 -131.83 -27.53
N GLN A 211 26.30 -130.96 -26.68
CA GLN A 211 27.64 -131.17 -26.14
C GLN A 211 27.72 -132.42 -25.23
N LYS A 212 26.69 -132.68 -24.41
CA LYS A 212 26.60 -133.90 -23.60
C LYS A 212 26.49 -135.16 -24.46
N GLU A 213 25.74 -135.09 -25.55
CA GLU A 213 25.57 -136.19 -26.50
C GLU A 213 26.87 -136.49 -27.27
N ASN A 214 27.58 -135.44 -27.68
CA ASN A 214 28.88 -135.57 -28.34
C ASN A 214 29.93 -136.19 -27.40
N LYS A 215 29.98 -135.78 -26.12
CA LYS A 215 30.86 -136.41 -25.12
C LYS A 215 30.55 -137.90 -24.94
N LYS A 216 29.27 -138.30 -24.93
CA LYS A 216 28.88 -139.72 -24.90
C LYS A 216 29.39 -140.46 -26.13
N LEU A 217 29.22 -139.91 -27.32
CA LEU A 217 29.66 -140.53 -28.56
C LEU A 217 31.19 -140.69 -28.61
N THR A 218 31.96 -139.68 -28.18
CA THR A 218 33.42 -139.76 -28.08
C THR A 218 33.86 -140.87 -27.12
N GLN A 219 33.25 -140.97 -25.93
CA GLN A 219 33.53 -142.06 -24.98
C GLN A 219 33.21 -143.45 -25.56
N THR A 220 32.14 -143.55 -26.35
CA THR A 220 31.73 -144.81 -26.98
C THR A 220 32.72 -145.23 -28.09
N SER A 221 33.22 -144.26 -28.88
CA SER A 221 34.22 -144.48 -29.93
C SER A 221 35.59 -144.88 -29.34
N GLU A 222 36.00 -144.27 -28.23
CA GLU A 222 37.25 -144.63 -27.54
C GLU A 222 37.16 -146.05 -26.96
N GLN A 223 36.00 -146.45 -26.44
CA GLN A 223 35.77 -147.81 -25.95
C GLN A 223 35.86 -148.84 -27.09
N GLN A 224 35.23 -148.58 -28.24
CA GLN A 224 35.29 -149.46 -29.41
C GLN A 224 36.71 -149.60 -29.99
N SER A 225 37.52 -148.54 -29.91
CA SER A 225 38.92 -148.59 -30.35
C SER A 225 39.79 -149.47 -29.45
N ARG A 226 39.52 -149.49 -28.14
CA ARG A 226 40.20 -150.38 -27.18
C ARG A 226 39.83 -151.84 -27.41
N ASP A 227 38.56 -152.12 -27.70
CA ASP A 227 38.07 -153.48 -27.97
C ASP A 227 38.67 -154.04 -29.29
N LEU A 228 38.81 -153.20 -30.33
CA LEU A 228 39.51 -153.56 -31.58
C LEU A 228 40.99 -153.87 -31.37
N TYR A 229 41.67 -153.11 -30.50
CA TYR A 229 43.08 -153.35 -30.18
C TYR A 229 43.27 -154.71 -29.48
N GLN A 230 42.35 -155.07 -28.59
CA GLN A 230 42.40 -156.36 -27.88
C GLN A 230 42.14 -157.55 -28.84
N ALA A 231 41.16 -157.43 -29.74
CA ALA A 231 40.84 -158.48 -30.72
C ALA A 231 42.00 -158.74 -31.71
N ASN A 232 42.72 -157.70 -32.14
CA ASN A 232 43.90 -157.87 -33.00
C ASN A 232 45.05 -158.60 -32.28
N LYS A 233 45.22 -158.36 -30.98
CA LYS A 233 46.24 -159.03 -30.16
C LYS A 233 45.95 -160.53 -30.00
N ASP A 234 44.68 -160.90 -29.87
CA ASP A 234 44.25 -162.30 -29.79
C ASP A 234 44.41 -163.03 -31.15
N LEU A 235 44.20 -162.31 -32.26
CA LEU A 235 44.39 -162.82 -33.62
C LEU A 235 45.88 -163.05 -33.95
N GLU A 236 46.78 -162.18 -33.51
CA GLU A 236 48.24 -162.41 -33.63
C GLU A 236 48.71 -163.61 -32.81
N LYS A 237 48.12 -163.85 -31.64
CA LYS A 237 48.43 -165.02 -30.81
C LYS A 237 48.01 -166.33 -31.50
N ALA A 238 46.84 -166.34 -32.14
CA ALA A 238 46.36 -167.49 -32.91
C ALA A 238 47.19 -167.77 -34.18
N ARG A 239 47.88 -166.77 -34.74
CA ARG A 239 48.73 -166.92 -35.94
C ARG A 239 50.12 -167.52 -35.67
N ARG A 240 50.59 -167.60 -34.42
CA ARG A 240 51.97 -168.01 -34.08
C ARG A 240 52.14 -169.50 -33.75
N GLU A 241 51.09 -170.31 -33.69
CA GLU A 241 51.16 -171.65 -33.07
C GLU A 241 50.93 -172.87 -33.98
N PHE A 242 50.94 -172.79 -35.32
CA PHE A 242 50.86 -174.02 -36.15
C PHE A 242 51.60 -173.97 -37.51
N PRO A 243 52.55 -174.88 -37.75
CA PRO A 243 52.85 -175.39 -39.09
C PRO A 243 52.66 -176.93 -39.23
N GLN A 244 52.16 -177.31 -40.41
CA GLN A 244 52.34 -178.62 -41.09
C GLN A 244 51.83 -179.89 -40.41
N LEU A 245 50.50 -180.12 -40.46
CA LEU A 245 49.90 -181.43 -40.74
C LEU A 245 48.39 -181.22 -40.90
N GLU A 246 47.93 -181.12 -42.15
CA GLU A 246 46.56 -181.44 -42.63
C GLU A 246 46.35 -180.82 -44.03
N ARG A 247 47.28 -181.16 -44.94
CA ARG A 247 47.15 -180.93 -46.39
C ARG A 247 45.93 -181.63 -47.01
N ASP A 248 45.18 -182.41 -46.23
CA ASP A 248 43.97 -183.12 -46.66
C ASP A 248 42.64 -182.47 -46.21
N LYS A 249 42.66 -181.34 -45.47
CA LYS A 249 41.46 -180.52 -45.15
C LYS A 249 41.22 -179.34 -46.10
N ALA A 250 42.11 -179.11 -47.06
CA ALA A 250 42.11 -177.91 -47.91
C ALA A 250 40.92 -177.82 -48.90
N ASN A 251 40.31 -178.93 -49.31
CA ASN A 251 39.28 -178.90 -50.36
C ASN A 251 37.83 -178.68 -49.87
N ARG A 252 37.57 -178.63 -48.56
CA ARG A 252 36.21 -178.36 -48.00
C ARG A 252 36.03 -176.95 -47.42
N ASN A 253 37.09 -176.15 -47.29
CA ASN A 253 37.06 -174.80 -46.70
C ASN A 253 36.89 -173.63 -47.70
N GLU A 254 37.05 -173.87 -49.00
CA GLU A 254 37.02 -172.80 -50.01
C GLU A 254 35.63 -172.15 -50.15
N SER A 255 34.56 -172.94 -50.06
CA SER A 255 33.19 -172.44 -50.20
C SER A 255 32.74 -171.58 -49.01
N TYR A 256 33.19 -171.92 -47.80
CA TYR A 256 32.88 -171.14 -46.59
C TYR A 256 33.58 -169.79 -46.60
N LEU A 257 34.87 -169.76 -46.99
CA LEU A 257 35.67 -168.53 -47.08
C LEU A 257 35.20 -167.59 -48.20
N LYS A 258 34.78 -168.11 -49.35
CA LYS A 258 34.17 -167.28 -50.42
C LYS A 258 32.88 -166.58 -49.95
N THR A 259 32.05 -167.29 -49.18
CA THR A 259 30.80 -166.71 -48.63
C THR A 259 31.10 -165.64 -47.58
N GLN A 260 32.13 -165.84 -46.76
CA GLN A 260 32.56 -164.87 -45.74
C GLN A 260 33.20 -163.61 -46.37
N ALA A 261 33.96 -163.76 -47.46
CA ALA A 261 34.54 -162.64 -48.21
C ALA A 261 33.47 -161.77 -48.88
N ILE A 262 32.41 -162.37 -49.44
CA ILE A 262 31.27 -161.62 -50.01
C ILE A 262 30.55 -160.83 -48.91
N LYS A 263 30.34 -161.43 -47.74
CA LYS A 263 29.69 -160.76 -46.60
C LYS A 263 30.52 -159.60 -46.05
N ALA A 264 31.84 -159.76 -45.98
CA ALA A 264 32.76 -158.69 -45.58
C ALA A 264 32.81 -157.54 -46.61
N LYS A 265 32.77 -157.86 -47.92
CA LYS A 265 32.73 -156.85 -48.97
C LYS A 265 31.45 -156.02 -48.93
N LEU A 266 30.29 -156.65 -48.73
CA LEU A 266 29.02 -155.96 -48.53
C LEU A 266 29.04 -155.03 -47.30
N GLN A 267 29.69 -155.44 -46.21
CA GLN A 267 29.83 -154.60 -45.02
C GLN A 267 30.81 -153.43 -45.21
N ALA A 268 31.87 -153.62 -46.00
CA ALA A 268 32.79 -152.55 -46.38
C ALA A 268 32.11 -151.51 -47.28
N ASP A 269 31.37 -151.95 -48.31
CA ASP A 269 30.63 -151.06 -49.21
C ASP A 269 29.54 -150.28 -48.46
N ASP A 270 28.86 -150.89 -47.47
CA ASP A 270 27.86 -150.22 -46.65
C ASP A 270 28.49 -149.21 -45.65
N ALA A 271 29.68 -149.52 -45.12
CA ALA A 271 30.45 -148.59 -44.30
C ALA A 271 30.96 -147.38 -45.11
N GLU A 272 31.42 -147.61 -46.34
CA GLU A 272 31.88 -146.55 -47.25
C GLU A 272 30.72 -145.62 -47.65
N LYS A 273 29.54 -146.16 -47.98
CA LYS A 273 28.35 -145.36 -48.23
C LYS A 273 27.97 -144.49 -47.03
N ARG A 274 28.00 -145.05 -45.81
CA ARG A 274 27.74 -144.26 -44.59
C ARG A 274 28.80 -143.18 -44.35
N ALA A 275 30.07 -143.46 -44.64
CA ALA A 275 31.15 -142.49 -44.55
C ALA A 275 30.93 -141.32 -45.54
N GLN A 276 30.60 -141.61 -46.81
CA GLN A 276 30.25 -140.59 -47.81
C GLN A 276 29.04 -139.76 -47.39
N THR A 277 27.98 -140.40 -46.88
CA THR A 277 26.78 -139.68 -46.41
C THR A 277 27.09 -138.78 -45.21
N THR A 278 28.05 -139.18 -44.36
CA THR A 278 28.49 -138.38 -43.21
C THR A 278 29.39 -137.22 -43.65
N GLN A 279 30.21 -137.42 -44.67
CA GLN A 279 31.03 -136.36 -45.27
C GLN A 279 30.16 -135.29 -45.95
N GLU A 280 29.12 -135.68 -46.68
CA GLU A 280 28.14 -134.73 -47.25
C GLU A 280 27.40 -133.96 -46.15
N LYS A 281 26.98 -134.63 -45.06
CA LYS A 281 26.38 -133.96 -43.91
C LYS A 281 27.34 -132.99 -43.23
N ASN A 282 28.62 -133.33 -43.12
CA ASN A 282 29.64 -132.45 -42.56
C ASN A 282 29.85 -131.20 -43.43
N LEU A 283 29.84 -131.34 -44.76
CA LEU A 283 29.90 -130.20 -45.69
C LEU A 283 28.67 -129.29 -45.56
N ASP A 284 27.46 -129.85 -45.41
CA ASP A 284 26.25 -129.05 -45.16
C ASP A 284 26.32 -128.32 -43.81
N VAL A 285 26.85 -128.98 -42.77
CA VAL A 285 27.05 -128.35 -41.45
C VAL A 285 28.09 -127.24 -41.51
N GLU A 286 29.22 -127.42 -42.20
CA GLU A 286 30.22 -126.36 -42.40
C GLU A 286 29.61 -125.15 -43.11
N LYS A 287 28.83 -125.38 -44.18
CA LYS A 287 28.18 -124.30 -44.91
C LYS A 287 27.21 -123.51 -44.02
N ARG A 288 26.40 -124.20 -43.21
CA ARG A 288 25.51 -123.56 -42.23
C ARG A 288 26.29 -122.81 -41.15
N LEU A 289 27.43 -123.33 -40.68
CA LEU A 289 28.30 -122.64 -39.73
C LEU A 289 28.85 -121.34 -40.32
N TYR A 290 29.26 -121.33 -41.59
CA TYR A 290 29.68 -120.10 -42.28
C TYR A 290 28.56 -119.07 -42.37
N GLU A 291 27.34 -119.48 -42.74
CA GLU A 291 26.17 -118.59 -42.83
C GLU A 291 25.75 -118.01 -41.47
N VAL A 292 25.78 -118.83 -40.40
CA VAL A 292 25.52 -118.38 -39.03
C VAL A 292 26.62 -117.44 -38.54
N ASN A 293 27.88 -117.71 -38.86
CA ASN A 293 28.99 -116.86 -38.48
C ASN A 293 28.93 -115.48 -39.18
N ASP A 294 28.56 -115.43 -40.47
CA ASP A 294 28.36 -114.18 -41.19
C ASP A 294 27.16 -113.39 -40.62
N SER A 295 26.07 -114.09 -40.28
CA SER A 295 24.90 -113.50 -39.62
C SER A 295 25.27 -112.93 -38.24
N LEU A 296 26.05 -113.65 -37.44
CA LEU A 296 26.58 -113.18 -36.15
C LEU A 296 27.49 -111.97 -36.32
N LYS A 297 28.33 -111.93 -37.36
CA LYS A 297 29.22 -110.80 -37.63
C LYS A 297 28.42 -109.53 -37.98
N LYS A 298 27.39 -109.66 -38.82
CA LYS A 298 26.44 -108.57 -39.13
C LYS A 298 25.68 -108.11 -37.89
N LEU A 299 25.18 -109.04 -37.08
CA LEU A 299 24.45 -108.73 -35.86
C LEU A 299 25.35 -108.04 -34.83
N ARG A 300 26.59 -108.50 -34.67
CA ARG A 300 27.60 -107.89 -33.81
C ARG A 300 27.91 -106.46 -34.28
N GLY A 301 28.05 -106.24 -35.58
CA GLY A 301 28.21 -104.91 -36.18
C GLY A 301 27.00 -103.99 -35.96
N SER A 302 25.78 -104.53 -36.00
CA SER A 302 24.56 -103.77 -35.67
C SER A 302 24.48 -103.43 -34.18
N HIS A 303 24.86 -104.38 -33.31
CA HIS A 303 24.84 -104.19 -31.87
C HIS A 303 25.90 -103.18 -31.41
N THR A 304 27.10 -103.17 -32.00
CA THR A 304 28.09 -102.13 -31.72
C THR A 304 27.59 -100.76 -32.16
N ARG A 305 27.04 -100.62 -33.37
CA ARG A 305 26.44 -99.34 -33.81
C ARG A 305 25.32 -98.86 -32.90
N GLN A 306 24.45 -99.77 -32.43
CA GLN A 306 23.40 -99.43 -31.46
C GLN A 306 23.97 -99.06 -30.09
N ALA A 307 25.00 -99.75 -29.62
CA ALA A 307 25.67 -99.43 -28.36
C ALA A 307 26.35 -98.05 -28.43
N ASP A 308 26.99 -97.71 -29.56
CA ASP A 308 27.60 -96.41 -29.80
C ASP A 308 26.52 -95.30 -29.85
N GLN A 309 25.39 -95.58 -30.50
CA GLN A 309 24.26 -94.64 -30.54
C GLN A 309 23.62 -94.44 -29.16
N ILE A 310 23.50 -95.49 -28.34
CA ILE A 310 23.04 -95.40 -26.95
C ILE A 310 24.04 -94.60 -26.12
N ALA A 311 25.35 -94.81 -26.29
CA ALA A 311 26.39 -94.05 -25.59
C ALA A 311 26.35 -92.56 -25.96
N LEU A 312 26.15 -92.25 -27.24
CA LEU A 312 25.99 -90.87 -27.72
C LEU A 312 24.74 -90.21 -27.15
N LEU A 313 23.59 -90.89 -27.20
CA LEU A 313 22.34 -90.40 -26.62
C LEU A 313 22.43 -90.24 -25.10
N LYS A 314 23.15 -91.14 -24.41
CA LYS A 314 23.40 -91.01 -22.98
C LYS A 314 24.22 -89.76 -22.67
N LYS A 315 25.30 -89.51 -23.43
CA LYS A 315 26.12 -88.30 -23.32
C LYS A 315 25.30 -87.02 -23.59
N GLN A 316 24.44 -87.04 -24.62
CA GLN A 316 23.51 -85.94 -24.89
C GLN A 316 22.48 -85.75 -23.78
N SER A 317 21.97 -86.83 -23.19
CA SER A 317 21.03 -86.75 -22.07
C SER A 317 21.68 -86.21 -20.78
N GLU A 318 22.97 -86.50 -20.58
CA GLU A 318 23.75 -85.96 -19.47
C GLU A 318 24.05 -84.47 -19.69
N GLY A 319 24.46 -84.08 -20.90
CA GLY A 319 24.63 -82.67 -21.26
C GLY A 319 23.33 -81.87 -21.12
N LEU A 320 22.20 -82.41 -21.59
CA LEU A 320 20.89 -81.78 -21.38
C LEU A 320 20.49 -81.70 -19.90
N LYS A 321 20.88 -82.66 -19.06
CA LYS A 321 20.63 -82.58 -17.60
C LYS A 321 21.46 -81.48 -16.95
N GLU A 322 22.70 -81.31 -17.40
CA GLU A 322 23.60 -80.25 -16.95
C GLU A 322 23.06 -78.88 -17.40
N ASP A 323 22.69 -78.72 -18.67
CA ASP A 323 22.04 -77.52 -19.19
C ASP A 323 20.73 -77.19 -18.43
N LEU A 324 19.92 -78.19 -18.08
CA LEU A 324 18.67 -78.00 -17.32
C LEU A 324 18.95 -77.63 -15.87
N LYS A 325 20.05 -78.12 -15.30
CA LYS A 325 20.51 -77.75 -13.95
C LYS A 325 20.99 -76.30 -13.96
N ASP A 326 21.84 -75.94 -14.92
CA ASP A 326 22.33 -74.57 -15.11
C ASP A 326 21.19 -73.60 -15.39
N TYR A 327 20.21 -74.00 -16.22
CA TYR A 327 19.01 -73.20 -16.47
C TYR A 327 18.17 -73.03 -15.21
N LYS A 328 18.01 -74.09 -14.39
CA LYS A 328 17.29 -74.00 -13.10
C LYS A 328 18.01 -73.10 -12.11
N GLU A 329 19.33 -73.19 -12.01
CA GLU A 329 20.15 -72.35 -11.15
C GLU A 329 20.12 -70.89 -11.61
N SER A 330 20.22 -70.64 -12.92
CA SER A 330 20.06 -69.31 -13.54
C SER A 330 18.66 -68.73 -13.32
N THR A 331 17.61 -69.54 -13.49
CA THR A 331 16.23 -69.11 -13.25
C THR A 331 16.01 -68.79 -11.77
N LYS A 332 16.58 -69.61 -10.86
CA LYS A 332 16.51 -69.35 -9.42
C LYS A 332 17.26 -68.06 -9.05
N ALA A 333 18.46 -67.84 -9.58
CA ALA A 333 19.20 -66.60 -9.38
C ALA A 333 18.43 -65.37 -9.93
N ALA A 334 17.82 -65.48 -11.11
CA ALA A 334 16.98 -64.43 -11.66
C ALA A 334 15.71 -64.18 -10.82
N GLN A 335 15.10 -65.25 -10.29
CA GLN A 335 13.93 -65.15 -9.41
C GLN A 335 14.30 -64.48 -8.07
N ASP A 336 15.43 -64.87 -7.47
CA ASP A 336 15.94 -64.29 -6.22
C ASP A 336 16.28 -62.80 -6.42
N GLU A 337 16.84 -62.44 -7.57
CA GLU A 337 17.11 -61.04 -7.93
C GLU A 337 15.82 -60.24 -8.17
N VAL A 338 14.80 -60.82 -8.81
CA VAL A 338 13.47 -60.20 -8.94
C VAL A 338 12.84 -59.96 -7.57
N VAL A 339 12.93 -60.93 -6.65
CA VAL A 339 12.41 -60.77 -5.28
C VAL A 339 13.18 -59.68 -4.53
N ARG A 340 14.51 -59.63 -4.66
CA ARG A 340 15.35 -58.57 -4.08
C ARG A 340 14.94 -57.19 -4.61
N LEU A 341 14.83 -57.03 -5.93
CA LEU A 341 14.42 -55.77 -6.55
C LEU A 341 12.98 -55.37 -6.18
N GLN A 342 12.06 -56.33 -6.01
CA GLN A 342 10.71 -56.05 -5.52
C GLN A 342 10.70 -55.58 -4.06
N LEU A 343 11.55 -56.17 -3.21
CA LEU A 343 11.73 -55.74 -1.81
C LEU A 343 12.37 -54.34 -1.74
N ASP A 344 13.40 -54.08 -2.54
CA ASP A 344 14.06 -52.77 -2.62
C ASP A 344 13.11 -51.70 -3.15
N SER A 345 12.30 -52.01 -4.18
CA SER A 345 11.26 -51.13 -4.71
C SER A 345 10.16 -50.84 -3.68
N LYS A 346 9.71 -51.86 -2.93
CA LYS A 346 8.75 -51.66 -1.82
C LYS A 346 9.34 -50.81 -0.71
N SER A 347 10.57 -51.08 -0.29
CA SER A 347 11.26 -50.32 0.76
C SER A 347 11.48 -48.86 0.35
N SER A 348 11.92 -48.62 -0.89
CA SER A 348 12.05 -47.27 -1.46
C SER A 348 10.70 -46.55 -1.54
N ARG A 349 9.65 -47.24 -2.01
CA ARG A 349 8.29 -46.67 -2.05
C ARG A 349 7.77 -46.32 -0.66
N ILE A 350 7.95 -47.21 0.32
CA ILE A 350 7.54 -46.97 1.72
C ILE A 350 8.33 -45.78 2.28
N TYR A 351 9.65 -45.73 2.07
CA TYR A 351 10.49 -44.62 2.48
C TYR A 351 10.03 -43.27 1.89
N HIS A 352 9.74 -43.22 0.59
CA HIS A 352 9.24 -42.00 -0.05
C HIS A 352 7.83 -41.61 0.40
N VAL A 353 6.95 -42.58 0.68
CA VAL A 353 5.60 -42.33 1.23
C VAL A 353 5.69 -41.79 2.66
N ASP A 354 6.56 -42.34 3.50
CA ASP A 354 6.76 -41.87 4.87
C ASP A 354 7.41 -40.50 4.91
N GLN A 355 8.37 -40.21 4.02
CA GLN A 355 8.94 -38.86 3.88
C GLN A 355 7.90 -37.85 3.40
N MET A 356 7.06 -38.20 2.42
CA MET A 356 5.94 -37.36 2.01
C MET A 356 4.96 -37.11 3.14
N ARG A 357 4.64 -38.12 3.96
CA ARG A 357 3.76 -37.96 5.11
C ARG A 357 4.38 -37.02 6.16
N ARG A 358 5.67 -37.16 6.46
CA ARG A 358 6.39 -36.27 7.39
C ARG A 358 6.43 -34.84 6.89
N LEU A 359 6.78 -34.62 5.62
CA LEU A 359 6.80 -33.30 5.00
C LEU A 359 5.40 -32.68 4.95
N GLN A 360 4.36 -33.48 4.68
CA GLN A 360 2.97 -33.00 4.73
C GLN A 360 2.57 -32.57 6.15
N THR A 361 2.91 -33.35 7.17
CA THR A 361 2.63 -32.96 8.57
C THR A 361 3.42 -31.72 8.99
N ALA A 362 4.67 -31.58 8.52
CA ALA A 362 5.48 -30.38 8.75
C ALA A 362 4.89 -29.15 8.04
N LYS A 363 4.39 -29.32 6.80
CA LYS A 363 3.68 -28.28 6.06
C LYS A 363 2.42 -27.85 6.82
N ASP A 364 1.56 -28.79 7.21
CA ASP A 364 0.31 -28.46 7.92
C ASP A 364 0.59 -27.74 9.26
N GLY A 365 1.71 -28.07 9.93
CA GLY A 365 2.17 -27.38 11.13
C GLY A 365 2.83 -26.01 10.88
N ALA A 366 3.42 -25.79 9.71
CA ALA A 366 3.91 -24.48 9.28
C ALA A 366 2.75 -23.57 8.85
N ASP A 367 1.80 -24.10 8.08
CA ASP A 367 0.56 -23.41 7.69
C ASP A 367 -0.24 -22.94 8.91
N LYS A 368 -0.39 -23.79 9.93
CA LYS A 368 -1.00 -23.40 11.20
C LYS A 368 -0.26 -22.26 11.90
N ARG A 369 1.07 -22.29 11.94
CA ARG A 369 1.87 -21.23 12.55
C ARG A 369 1.77 -19.92 11.77
N VAL A 370 1.80 -19.96 10.44
CA VAL A 370 1.55 -18.79 9.59
C VAL A 370 0.16 -18.22 9.85
N GLN A 371 -0.86 -19.08 9.97
CA GLN A 371 -2.22 -18.67 10.28
C GLN A 371 -2.32 -18.01 11.67
N GLU A 372 -1.74 -18.63 12.71
CA GLU A 372 -1.72 -18.11 14.08
C GLU A 372 -1.02 -16.75 14.16
N VAL A 373 0.14 -16.60 13.54
CA VAL A 373 0.88 -15.32 13.51
C VAL A 373 0.14 -14.28 12.65
N SER A 374 -0.53 -14.69 11.57
CA SER A 374 -1.36 -13.80 10.76
C SER A 374 -2.61 -13.33 11.51
N ASP A 375 -3.22 -14.18 12.33
CA ASP A 375 -4.34 -13.83 13.20
C ASP A 375 -3.88 -12.90 14.32
N GLU A 376 -2.68 -13.10 14.88
CA GLU A 376 -2.06 -12.20 15.87
C GLU A 376 -1.70 -10.84 15.27
N LEU A 377 -1.22 -10.80 14.02
CA LEU A 377 -1.02 -9.56 13.26
C LEU A 377 -2.35 -8.85 13.02
N ARG A 378 -3.41 -9.60 12.65
CA ARG A 378 -4.73 -9.04 12.44
C ARG A 378 -5.32 -8.46 13.72
N GLN A 379 -5.13 -9.14 14.85
CA GLN A 379 -5.56 -8.66 16.15
C GLN A 379 -4.81 -7.38 16.55
N THR A 380 -3.48 -7.35 16.42
CA THR A 380 -2.69 -6.12 16.67
C THR A 380 -3.05 -4.98 15.71
N GLN A 381 -3.46 -5.28 14.48
CA GLN A 381 -3.94 -4.28 13.52
C GLN A 381 -5.34 -3.75 13.88
N ILE A 382 -6.22 -4.61 14.42
CA ILE A 382 -7.52 -4.20 15.00
C ILE A 382 -7.29 -3.33 16.23
N ASP A 383 -6.40 -3.73 17.14
CA ASP A 383 -6.06 -2.96 18.33
C ASP A 383 -5.47 -1.59 17.94
N ARG A 384 -4.59 -1.55 16.92
CA ARG A 384 -4.08 -0.29 16.35
C ARG A 384 -5.17 0.56 15.69
N SER A 385 -6.18 -0.06 15.08
CA SER A 385 -7.32 0.67 14.51
C SER A 385 -8.22 1.26 15.59
N ALA A 386 -8.40 0.55 16.70
CA ALA A 386 -9.10 1.03 17.89
C ALA A 386 -8.32 2.17 18.56
N ASP A 387 -6.99 2.06 18.65
CA ASP A 387 -6.12 3.15 19.10
C ASP A 387 -6.19 4.35 18.14
N SER A 388 -6.28 4.15 16.83
CA SER A 388 -6.47 5.25 15.86
C SER A 388 -7.83 5.91 15.99
N ALA A 389 -8.89 5.16 16.31
CA ALA A 389 -10.22 5.69 16.57
C ALA A 389 -10.24 6.47 17.88
N SER A 390 -9.52 5.98 18.90
CA SER A 390 -9.28 6.70 20.16
C SER A 390 -8.47 7.97 19.93
N LEU A 391 -7.44 7.94 19.07
CA LEU A 391 -6.67 9.11 18.65
C LEU A 391 -7.51 10.12 17.86
N ASN A 392 -8.38 9.66 16.96
CA ASN A 392 -9.29 10.53 16.23
C ASN A 392 -10.32 11.16 17.17
N SER A 393 -10.86 10.40 18.13
CA SER A 393 -11.73 10.91 19.19
C SER A 393 -11.01 11.93 20.07
N ALA A 394 -9.76 11.65 20.47
CA ALA A 394 -8.93 12.56 21.23
C ALA A 394 -8.52 13.80 20.41
N ASN A 395 -8.39 13.67 19.09
CA ASN A 395 -8.11 14.78 18.17
C ASN A 395 -9.37 15.62 17.89
N GLU A 396 -10.56 15.03 17.87
CA GLU A 396 -11.84 15.73 17.88
C GLU A 396 -12.07 16.45 19.20
N GLU A 397 -11.76 15.81 20.34
CA GLU A 397 -11.76 16.47 21.64
C GLU A 397 -10.71 17.58 21.71
N LEU A 398 -9.49 17.38 21.21
CA LEU A 398 -8.48 18.43 21.11
C LEU A 398 -8.91 19.56 20.18
N SER A 399 -9.61 19.26 19.08
CA SER A 399 -10.14 20.28 18.18
C SER A 399 -11.31 21.04 18.83
N LYS A 400 -12.16 20.37 19.61
CA LYS A 400 -13.17 21.02 20.44
C LYS A 400 -12.54 21.87 21.52
N VAL A 401 -11.60 21.34 22.29
CA VAL A 401 -10.87 22.06 23.34
C VAL A 401 -10.07 23.20 22.73
N ARG A 402 -9.49 23.05 21.54
CA ARG A 402 -8.83 24.13 20.80
C ARG A 402 -9.82 25.18 20.34
N GLY A 403 -10.99 24.79 19.85
CA GLY A 403 -12.08 25.71 19.52
C GLY A 403 -12.62 26.43 20.76
N GLU A 404 -12.73 25.75 21.89
CA GLU A 404 -13.07 26.30 23.20
C GLU A 404 -11.96 27.18 23.75
N LEU A 405 -10.69 26.86 23.49
CA LEU A 405 -9.53 27.65 23.91
C LEU A 405 -9.34 28.86 23.01
N GLU A 406 -9.63 28.78 21.71
CA GLU A 406 -9.70 29.91 20.79
C GLU A 406 -10.91 30.79 21.11
N ALA A 407 -12.06 30.22 21.46
CA ALA A 407 -13.22 30.96 21.95
C ALA A 407 -12.93 31.60 23.31
N LEU A 408 -12.30 30.88 24.25
CA LEU A 408 -11.88 31.39 25.54
C LEU A 408 -10.78 32.43 25.35
N GLN A 409 -9.86 32.27 24.40
CA GLN A 409 -8.84 33.25 24.07
C GLN A 409 -9.47 34.49 23.46
N LEU A 410 -10.45 34.38 22.56
CA LEU A 410 -11.23 35.52 22.06
C LEU A 410 -12.06 36.19 23.17
N THR A 411 -12.55 35.40 24.13
CA THR A 411 -13.29 35.90 25.30
C THR A 411 -12.34 36.57 26.29
N VAL A 412 -11.13 36.04 26.48
CA VAL A 412 -10.05 36.61 27.30
C VAL A 412 -9.50 37.84 26.62
N GLU A 413 -9.26 37.85 25.31
CA GLU A 413 -8.90 39.04 24.53
C GLU A 413 -10.04 40.05 24.50
N GLY A 414 -11.29 39.59 24.56
CA GLY A 414 -12.47 40.41 24.76
C GLY A 414 -12.49 41.03 26.16
N HIS A 415 -12.20 40.25 27.19
CA HIS A 415 -12.07 40.68 28.58
C HIS A 415 -10.84 41.53 28.82
N VAL A 416 -9.74 41.31 28.11
CA VAL A 416 -8.52 42.11 28.12
C VAL A 416 -8.80 43.41 27.42
N ARG A 417 -9.45 43.42 26.25
CA ARG A 417 -9.90 44.68 25.63
C ARG A 417 -10.94 45.41 26.47
N ASP A 418 -11.81 44.70 27.17
CA ASP A 418 -12.77 45.28 28.11
C ASP A 418 -12.08 45.77 29.38
N LEU A 419 -11.06 45.07 29.86
CA LEU A 419 -10.23 45.47 31.01
C LEU A 419 -9.33 46.62 30.64
N GLU A 420 -8.79 46.67 29.43
CA GLU A 420 -8.04 47.80 28.86
C GLU A 420 -8.97 48.98 28.63
N ARG A 421 -10.19 48.76 28.10
CA ARG A 421 -11.21 49.81 28.03
C ARG A 421 -11.66 50.27 29.41
N LYS A 422 -11.77 49.36 30.39
CA LYS A 422 -12.08 49.70 31.79
C LYS A 422 -10.89 50.32 32.50
N ASN A 423 -9.65 49.98 32.17
CA ASN A 423 -8.44 50.59 32.73
C ASN A 423 -8.18 51.94 32.09
N GLN A 424 -8.44 52.09 30.80
CA GLN A 424 -8.54 53.40 30.15
C GLN A 424 -9.67 54.18 30.79
N ARG A 425 -10.82 53.56 31.05
CA ARG A 425 -11.92 54.24 31.72
C ARG A 425 -11.60 54.59 33.16
N ILE A 426 -10.87 53.74 33.89
CA ILE A 426 -10.42 53.97 35.25
C ILE A 426 -9.33 55.03 35.24
N SER A 427 -8.31 54.97 34.37
CA SER A 427 -7.34 56.06 34.19
C SER A 427 -7.99 57.35 33.69
N GLU A 428 -9.02 57.29 32.86
CA GLU A 428 -9.81 58.46 32.46
C GLU A 428 -10.63 58.97 33.64
N LEU A 429 -11.15 58.10 34.50
CA LEU A 429 -11.93 58.46 35.68
C LEU A 429 -11.05 58.90 36.84
N GLU A 430 -9.84 58.36 37.00
CA GLU A 430 -8.80 58.75 37.95
C GLU A 430 -8.18 60.04 37.46
N LYS A 431 -7.86 60.17 36.18
CA LYS A 431 -7.50 61.46 35.59
C LYS A 431 -8.65 62.46 35.70
N ALA A 432 -9.90 62.07 35.47
CA ALA A 432 -11.05 62.95 35.68
C ALA A 432 -11.33 63.19 37.17
N SER A 433 -10.90 62.32 38.07
CA SER A 433 -11.02 62.46 39.52
C SER A 433 -9.93 63.37 40.05
N ASP A 434 -8.69 63.21 39.60
CA ASP A 434 -7.56 64.09 39.86
C ASP A 434 -7.76 65.45 39.19
N GLU A 435 -8.33 65.50 37.98
CA GLU A 435 -8.79 66.72 37.33
C GLU A 435 -10.00 67.30 38.06
N LYS A 436 -10.88 66.48 38.65
CA LYS A 436 -11.97 66.97 39.51
C LYS A 436 -11.48 67.46 40.85
N ASP A 437 -10.49 66.82 41.47
CA ASP A 437 -9.93 67.20 42.77
C ASP A 437 -8.99 68.39 42.60
N ALA A 438 -8.23 68.44 41.50
CA ALA A 438 -7.55 69.65 41.06
C ALA A 438 -8.56 70.73 40.67
N SER A 439 -9.67 70.41 40.01
CA SER A 439 -10.73 71.36 39.71
C SER A 439 -11.48 71.79 40.97
N ILE A 440 -11.61 70.96 42.01
CA ILE A 440 -12.23 71.29 43.29
C ILE A 440 -11.27 72.17 44.07
N LYS A 441 -9.99 71.85 44.10
CA LYS A 441 -8.96 72.67 44.73
C LYS A 441 -8.81 74.03 44.03
N VAL A 442 -8.80 74.05 42.70
CA VAL A 442 -8.86 75.28 41.89
C VAL A 442 -10.20 75.99 42.11
N ARG A 443 -11.32 75.28 42.26
CA ARG A 443 -12.64 75.87 42.53
C ARG A 443 -12.73 76.45 43.94
N ASP A 444 -12.12 75.84 44.94
CA ASP A 444 -12.04 76.33 46.31
C ASP A 444 -11.10 77.54 46.38
N GLU A 445 -9.95 77.48 45.69
CA GLU A 445 -9.07 78.64 45.50
C GLU A 445 -9.76 79.77 44.71
N THR A 446 -10.61 79.43 43.72
CA THR A 446 -11.40 80.39 42.95
C THR A 446 -12.56 80.95 43.77
N ILE A 447 -13.23 80.14 44.59
CA ILE A 447 -14.29 80.58 45.52
C ILE A 447 -13.69 81.51 46.57
N ASP A 448 -12.53 81.18 47.13
CA ASP A 448 -11.85 82.05 48.10
C ASP A 448 -11.36 83.34 47.45
N ALA A 449 -10.82 83.28 46.23
CA ALA A 449 -10.47 84.47 45.44
C ALA A 449 -11.69 85.29 45.03
N GLN A 450 -12.84 84.65 44.75
CA GLN A 450 -14.11 85.32 44.43
C GLN A 450 -14.79 85.90 45.67
N ILE A 451 -14.69 85.27 46.84
CA ILE A 451 -15.15 85.81 48.11
C ILE A 451 -14.28 87.01 48.50
N GLN A 452 -12.96 86.91 48.33
CA GLN A 452 -12.07 88.06 48.48
C GLN A 452 -12.36 89.14 47.44
N GLY A 453 -12.60 88.77 46.18
CA GLY A 453 -12.90 89.68 45.09
C GLY A 453 -14.22 90.42 45.29
N ALA A 454 -15.30 89.72 45.63
CA ALA A 454 -16.61 90.29 45.97
C ALA A 454 -16.54 91.11 47.25
N SER A 455 -15.81 90.66 48.28
CA SER A 455 -15.58 91.44 49.50
C SER A 455 -14.81 92.73 49.20
N THR A 456 -13.79 92.67 48.34
CA THR A 456 -12.98 93.82 47.92
C THR A 456 -13.78 94.75 47.00
N PHE A 457 -14.60 94.21 46.10
CA PHE A 457 -15.52 94.94 45.22
C PHE A 457 -16.59 95.68 46.02
N LEU A 458 -17.25 95.02 46.97
CA LEU A 458 -18.17 95.67 47.91
C LEU A 458 -17.47 96.73 48.77
N ARG A 459 -16.20 96.51 49.15
CA ARG A 459 -15.39 97.52 49.85
C ARG A 459 -15.05 98.73 48.98
N HIS A 460 -14.77 98.53 47.70
CA HIS A 460 -14.51 99.62 46.75
C HIS A 460 -15.78 100.38 46.35
N LEU A 461 -16.95 99.72 46.45
CA LEU A 461 -18.26 100.32 46.27
C LEU A 461 -18.79 101.03 47.53
N SER A 462 -18.21 100.75 48.70
CA SER A 462 -18.53 101.38 50.00
C SER A 462 -17.88 102.76 50.17
N LEU A 463 -18.01 103.63 49.17
CA LEU A 463 -17.81 105.08 49.33
C LEU A 463 -19.18 105.76 49.28
N ASP A 464 -19.79 105.86 50.46
CA ASP A 464 -20.86 106.79 50.87
C ASP A 464 -21.91 107.20 49.82
N VAL A 465 -22.72 106.27 49.31
CA VAL A 465 -24.14 106.55 48.96
C VAL A 465 -24.94 105.24 49.01
N GLU A 466 -25.78 105.05 50.03
CA GLU A 466 -26.84 104.05 49.99
C GLU A 466 -27.91 104.51 48.98
N SER A 467 -27.97 103.84 47.83
CA SER A 467 -29.04 104.01 46.84
C SER A 467 -29.71 102.64 46.66
N ASP A 468 -31.04 102.61 46.53
CA ASP A 468 -31.79 101.37 46.30
C ASP A 468 -31.28 100.58 45.08
N ALA A 469 -30.66 101.27 44.11
CA ALA A 469 -29.94 100.64 43.00
C ALA A 469 -28.76 99.76 43.47
N TRP A 470 -28.02 100.19 44.49
CA TRP A 470 -26.86 99.46 45.04
C TRP A 470 -27.27 98.24 45.87
N LYS A 471 -28.39 98.35 46.59
CA LYS A 471 -28.96 97.21 47.32
C LYS A 471 -29.43 96.11 46.35
N CYS A 472 -30.01 96.51 45.21
CA CYS A 472 -30.42 95.60 44.15
C CYS A 472 -29.24 94.90 43.47
N ILE A 473 -28.10 95.59 43.25
CA ILE A 473 -26.87 94.97 42.74
C ILE A 473 -26.32 93.94 43.74
N ALA A 474 -26.21 94.29 45.01
CA ALA A 474 -25.64 93.40 46.03
C ALA A 474 -26.50 92.13 46.24
N GLU A 475 -27.83 92.27 46.25
CA GLU A 475 -28.74 91.12 46.35
C GLU A 475 -28.67 90.21 45.10
N ARG A 476 -28.42 90.74 43.91
CA ARG A 476 -28.35 89.94 42.68
C ARG A 476 -26.99 89.33 42.39
N VAL A 477 -25.89 90.02 42.71
CA VAL A 477 -24.53 89.47 42.63
C VAL A 477 -24.38 88.24 43.54
N LEU A 478 -25.09 88.19 44.66
CA LEU A 478 -25.07 87.06 45.60
C LEU A 478 -26.05 85.92 45.23
N VAL A 479 -27.07 86.18 44.40
CA VAL A 479 -28.09 85.18 44.02
C VAL A 479 -27.82 84.54 42.65
N ASP A 480 -27.11 85.21 41.73
CA ASP A 480 -26.96 84.77 40.33
C ASP A 480 -25.75 83.85 40.04
N SER A 481 -25.45 82.89 40.91
CA SER A 481 -24.51 81.79 40.56
C SER A 481 -25.09 80.75 39.59
N THR A 482 -26.35 80.89 39.17
CA THR A 482 -27.05 79.95 38.26
C THR A 482 -27.73 80.60 37.05
N SER A 483 -27.61 81.92 36.87
CA SER A 483 -28.47 82.69 35.95
C SER A 483 -27.68 83.42 34.86
N THR A 484 -26.73 82.74 34.24
CA THR A 484 -26.29 83.10 32.87
C THR A 484 -26.29 81.83 32.02
N SER A 485 -27.47 81.21 31.92
CA SER A 485 -27.80 80.50 30.70
C SER A 485 -27.89 81.55 29.60
N LEU A 486 -26.78 81.77 28.88
CA LEU A 486 -26.77 82.40 27.56
C LEU A 486 -27.90 81.74 26.76
N THR A 487 -29.02 82.43 26.61
CA THR A 487 -30.15 81.92 25.87
C THR A 487 -29.79 81.98 24.39
N SER A 488 -30.04 80.85 23.73
CA SER A 488 -29.84 80.57 22.31
C SER A 488 -28.40 80.42 21.82
N ALA A 489 -28.05 79.17 21.52
CA ALA A 489 -26.86 78.73 20.82
C ALA A 489 -26.74 79.24 19.36
N GLU A 490 -27.64 80.12 18.91
CA GLU A 490 -27.67 80.59 17.52
C GLU A 490 -27.08 82.00 17.31
N TRP A 491 -26.96 82.84 18.35
CA TRP A 491 -26.53 84.23 18.16
C TRP A 491 -25.09 84.49 18.63
N VAL A 492 -24.14 84.52 17.68
CA VAL A 492 -22.77 85.00 17.93
C VAL A 492 -22.76 86.54 17.76
N PRO A 493 -22.12 87.37 18.57
CA PRO A 493 -22.03 88.79 18.25
C PRO A 493 -20.92 89.00 17.20
N TRP A 494 -21.10 89.97 16.30
CA TRP A 494 -20.11 90.32 15.25
C TRP A 494 -18.90 91.01 15.88
N ALA A 495 -17.69 90.64 15.46
CA ALA A 495 -16.46 91.24 15.95
C ALA A 495 -16.27 92.63 15.32
N ILE A 496 -16.22 93.67 16.15
CA ILE A 496 -15.95 95.04 15.69
C ILE A 496 -14.44 95.16 15.47
N PHE A 497 -14.03 95.35 14.22
CA PHE A 497 -12.63 95.59 13.85
C PHE A 497 -12.28 97.08 13.94
N PRO A 498 -10.98 97.42 14.04
CA PRO A 498 -10.53 98.81 14.03
C PRO A 498 -11.07 99.55 12.81
N SER A 499 -11.78 100.65 13.05
CA SER A 499 -12.35 101.46 11.98
C SER A 499 -11.27 102.13 11.14
N TRP A 500 -11.59 102.40 9.87
CA TRP A 500 -10.79 103.24 8.99
C TRP A 500 -11.39 104.63 8.99
N SER A 501 -11.27 105.31 10.13
CA SER A 501 -11.69 106.69 10.36
C SER A 501 -10.62 107.41 11.19
N GLU A 502 -10.49 108.72 10.99
CA GLU A 502 -9.67 109.58 11.85
C GLU A 502 -10.39 109.91 13.18
N ASP A 503 -11.66 109.54 13.33
CA ASP A 503 -12.41 109.74 14.57
C ASP A 503 -11.87 108.85 15.70
N ALA A 504 -11.27 109.50 16.70
CA ALA A 504 -10.75 108.85 17.89
C ALA A 504 -11.82 108.07 18.69
N SER A 505 -13.11 108.42 18.55
CA SER A 505 -14.22 107.67 19.18
C SER A 505 -14.42 106.28 18.59
N LEU A 506 -13.90 106.04 17.38
CA LEU A 506 -14.01 104.77 16.67
C LEU A 506 -12.77 103.89 16.80
N ALA A 507 -11.81 104.28 17.65
CA ALA A 507 -10.63 103.48 17.94
C ALA A 507 -10.97 102.31 18.86
N THR A 508 -10.53 101.11 18.47
CA THR A 508 -10.58 99.91 19.31
C THR A 508 -9.17 99.55 19.78
N TRP A 509 -9.00 99.24 21.06
CA TRP A 509 -7.74 98.75 21.64
C TRP A 509 -8.02 97.65 22.67
N GLU A 510 -7.03 96.80 22.95
CA GLU A 510 -7.17 95.74 23.95
C GLU A 510 -7.01 96.32 25.36
N ASP A 511 -8.08 96.32 26.14
CA ASP A 511 -8.03 96.71 27.55
C ASP A 511 -7.57 95.52 28.39
N THR A 512 -6.64 95.74 29.32
CA THR A 512 -6.18 94.67 30.21
C THR A 512 -7.00 94.61 31.51
N ARG A 513 -7.90 95.57 31.72
CA ARG A 513 -8.75 95.64 32.92
C ARG A 513 -9.87 94.59 32.86
N GLY A 514 -10.29 94.15 34.04
CA GLY A 514 -11.37 93.18 34.19
C GLY A 514 -12.71 93.71 33.67
N PRO A 515 -13.61 92.81 33.21
CA PRO A 515 -14.89 93.17 32.61
C PRO A 515 -15.79 94.02 33.53
N GLU A 516 -15.72 93.83 34.84
CA GLU A 516 -16.50 94.58 35.83
C GLU A 516 -16.06 96.06 35.90
N VAL A 517 -14.74 96.31 35.86
CA VAL A 517 -14.18 97.67 35.86
C VAL A 517 -14.53 98.40 34.57
N VAL A 518 -14.47 97.69 33.44
CA VAL A 518 -14.85 98.23 32.14
C VAL A 518 -16.35 98.56 32.09
N ALA A 519 -17.20 97.67 32.61
CA ALA A 519 -18.64 97.90 32.70
C ALA A 519 -19.00 99.10 33.60
N LEU A 520 -18.36 99.24 34.76
CA LEU A 520 -18.58 100.40 35.64
C LEU A 520 -18.13 101.72 34.98
N ASN A 521 -17.00 101.71 34.26
CA ASN A 521 -16.54 102.88 33.52
C ASN A 521 -17.51 103.26 32.40
N LEU A 522 -18.05 102.28 31.67
CA LEU A 522 -19.11 102.51 30.68
C LEU A 522 -20.35 103.14 31.30
N LEU A 523 -20.80 102.62 32.45
CA LEU A 523 -21.93 103.20 33.19
C LEU A 523 -21.68 104.65 33.56
N ALA A 524 -20.49 104.97 34.07
CA ALA A 524 -20.13 106.33 34.45
C ALA A 524 -20.12 107.28 33.23
N ILE A 525 -19.50 106.88 32.11
CA ILE A 525 -19.40 107.71 30.90
C ILE A 525 -20.77 107.90 30.22
N LEU A 526 -21.58 106.85 30.14
CA LEU A 526 -22.90 106.91 29.47
C LEU A 526 -23.95 107.64 30.31
N ARG A 527 -23.83 107.62 31.64
CA ARG A 527 -24.74 108.34 32.54
C ARG A 527 -24.46 109.85 32.55
N ASP A 528 -23.21 110.26 32.36
CA ASP A 528 -22.80 111.67 32.33
C ASP A 528 -22.61 112.20 30.90
N ARG A 529 -23.49 113.11 30.48
CA ARG A 529 -23.44 113.76 29.16
C ARG A 529 -22.24 114.68 28.96
N SER A 530 -21.50 115.00 30.01
CA SER A 530 -20.29 115.83 29.95
C SER A 530 -18.98 115.04 29.85
N ALA A 531 -19.01 113.73 30.08
CA ALA A 531 -17.83 112.86 30.00
C ALA A 531 -17.28 112.71 28.56
N ASP A 532 -16.00 112.34 28.39
CA ASP A 532 -15.45 112.08 27.07
C ASP A 532 -15.92 110.70 26.54
N ALA A 533 -16.56 110.70 25.37
CA ALA A 533 -17.09 109.49 24.73
C ALA A 533 -16.04 108.73 23.89
N LYS A 534 -14.81 109.26 23.72
CA LYS A 534 -13.80 108.65 22.84
C LYS A 534 -13.44 107.20 23.17
N LEU A 535 -13.51 106.83 24.43
CA LEU A 535 -13.15 105.48 24.88
C LEU A 535 -14.33 104.50 24.84
N VAL A 536 -15.55 104.97 24.54
CA VAL A 536 -16.76 104.15 24.67
C VAL A 536 -16.70 102.95 23.75
N LEU A 537 -16.32 103.09 22.47
CA LEU A 537 -16.27 101.94 21.56
C LEU A 537 -15.25 100.90 22.00
N ALA A 538 -14.06 101.33 22.45
CA ALA A 538 -13.04 100.43 22.96
C ALA A 538 -13.50 99.67 24.21
N LEU A 539 -14.15 100.37 25.14
CA LEU A 539 -14.69 99.76 26.35
C LEU A 539 -15.84 98.79 26.03
N LEU A 540 -16.74 99.13 25.09
CA LEU A 540 -17.81 98.25 24.64
C LEU A 540 -17.25 97.01 23.92
N HIS A 541 -16.28 97.20 23.02
CA HIS A 541 -15.60 96.11 22.32
C HIS A 541 -14.92 95.15 23.31
N HIS A 542 -14.19 95.69 24.28
CA HIS A 542 -13.54 94.89 25.31
C HIS A 542 -14.54 94.15 26.18
N LEU A 543 -15.60 94.82 26.62
CA LEU A 543 -16.67 94.20 27.41
C LEU A 543 -17.32 93.04 26.64
N GLN A 544 -17.62 93.24 25.36
CA GLN A 544 -18.19 92.21 24.47
C GLN A 544 -17.25 91.00 24.30
N LYS A 545 -15.93 91.21 24.22
CA LYS A 545 -14.92 90.12 24.16
C LYS A 545 -14.82 89.40 25.51
N ALA A 546 -14.71 90.15 26.60
CA ALA A 546 -14.51 89.63 27.95
C ALA A 546 -15.72 88.83 28.49
N ILE A 547 -16.96 89.23 28.15
CA ILE A 547 -18.18 88.50 28.53
C ILE A 547 -18.23 87.09 27.91
N LYS A 548 -17.60 86.87 26.75
CA LYS A 548 -17.53 85.55 26.12
C LYS A 548 -16.53 84.60 26.79
N GLU A 549 -15.44 85.15 27.32
CA GLU A 549 -14.25 84.38 27.71
C GLU A 549 -14.19 84.09 29.22
N VAL A 550 -14.93 84.83 30.07
CA VAL A 550 -14.79 84.78 31.52
C VAL A 550 -16.15 84.62 32.23
N LYS A 551 -16.20 83.82 33.32
CA LYS A 551 -17.31 83.83 34.29
C LYS A 551 -17.32 85.16 35.06
N SER A 552 -17.83 86.20 34.43
CA SER A 552 -17.82 87.59 34.94
C SER A 552 -19.02 87.87 35.85
N MET A 553 -18.80 88.70 36.88
CA MET A 553 -19.86 89.25 37.75
C MET A 553 -20.66 90.39 37.09
N VAL A 554 -20.36 90.72 35.82
CA VAL A 554 -21.11 91.72 35.03
C VAL A 554 -22.61 91.39 34.97
N SER A 555 -23.01 90.11 35.08
CA SER A 555 -24.41 89.67 35.21
C SER A 555 -25.18 90.46 36.28
N GLY A 556 -24.55 90.72 37.44
CA GLY A 556 -25.17 91.43 38.55
C GLY A 556 -25.41 92.92 38.31
N ILE A 557 -24.78 93.52 37.30
CA ILE A 557 -24.95 94.93 36.90
C ILE A 557 -25.61 95.10 35.52
N VAL A 558 -26.11 94.01 34.92
CA VAL A 558 -26.73 94.01 33.58
C VAL A 558 -27.89 94.99 33.47
N GLN A 559 -28.80 95.02 34.44
CA GLN A 559 -29.96 95.92 34.36
C GLN A 559 -29.52 97.39 34.34
N LEU A 560 -28.50 97.75 35.12
CA LEU A 560 -27.97 99.11 35.11
C LEU A 560 -27.28 99.44 33.77
N LEU A 561 -26.58 98.48 33.18
CA LEU A 561 -25.97 98.65 31.85
C LEU A 561 -27.04 98.88 30.78
N ILE A 562 -28.09 98.07 30.77
CA ILE A 562 -29.20 98.19 29.81
C ILE A 562 -29.94 99.52 30.01
N GLU A 563 -30.19 99.93 31.26
CA GLU A 563 -30.80 101.24 31.56
C GLU A 563 -29.92 102.40 31.10
N ALA A 564 -28.60 102.32 31.33
CA ALA A 564 -27.66 103.34 30.84
C ALA A 564 -27.63 103.36 29.31
N PHE A 565 -27.72 102.19 28.67
CA PHE A 565 -27.79 102.09 27.23
C PHE A 565 -29.05 102.76 26.67
N ASP A 566 -30.21 102.44 27.23
CA ASP A 566 -31.51 103.01 26.86
C ASP A 566 -31.50 104.55 26.92
N ARG A 567 -30.93 105.11 27.98
CA ARG A 567 -30.79 106.58 28.13
C ARG A 567 -29.79 107.21 27.17
N ALA A 568 -28.78 106.47 26.75
CA ALA A 568 -27.70 106.94 25.88
C ALA A 568 -28.00 106.77 24.38
N VAL A 569 -29.07 106.05 24.02
CA VAL A 569 -29.48 105.81 22.62
C VAL A 569 -29.49 107.09 21.77
N GLY A 570 -30.05 108.18 22.28
CA GLY A 570 -30.14 109.47 21.59
C GLY A 570 -28.96 110.42 21.81
N ASP A 571 -27.85 109.96 22.39
CA ASP A 571 -26.68 110.80 22.66
C ASP A 571 -25.95 111.16 21.34
N PRO A 572 -25.80 112.45 20.99
CA PRO A 572 -25.14 112.87 19.75
C PRO A 572 -23.63 112.60 19.75
N ARG A 573 -23.00 112.36 20.92
CA ARG A 573 -21.58 111.99 21.00
C ARG A 573 -21.32 110.57 20.49
N LEU A 574 -22.35 109.74 20.43
CA LEU A 574 -22.21 108.33 20.08
C LEU A 574 -22.42 108.11 18.58
N HIS A 575 -21.37 107.64 17.92
CA HIS A 575 -21.44 107.11 16.56
C HIS A 575 -22.33 105.85 16.46
N LEU A 576 -22.81 105.54 15.24
CA LEU A 576 -23.59 104.35 14.91
C LEU A 576 -22.97 103.04 15.44
N MET A 577 -21.65 102.91 15.34
CA MET A 577 -20.90 101.74 15.82
C MET A 577 -20.97 101.52 17.34
N HIS A 578 -21.07 102.60 18.14
CA HIS A 578 -21.27 102.49 19.59
C HIS A 578 -22.62 101.86 19.89
N ARG A 579 -23.68 102.43 19.29
CA ARG A 579 -25.06 101.98 19.46
C ARG A 579 -25.23 100.55 18.94
N PHE A 580 -24.57 100.20 17.84
CA PHE A 580 -24.51 98.82 17.35
C PHE A 580 -23.88 97.88 18.39
N SER A 581 -22.72 98.23 18.96
CA SER A 581 -22.08 97.42 20.00
C SER A 581 -22.94 97.31 21.27
N MET A 582 -23.64 98.39 21.66
CA MET A 582 -24.61 98.37 22.75
C MET A 582 -25.76 97.39 22.47
N CYS A 583 -26.29 97.35 21.24
CA CYS A 583 -27.30 96.35 20.85
C CYS A 583 -26.77 94.93 20.95
N GLN A 584 -25.52 94.71 20.55
CA GLN A 584 -24.90 93.40 20.65
C GLN A 584 -24.75 92.95 22.10
N ILE A 585 -24.26 93.83 22.97
CA ILE A 585 -24.07 93.55 24.40
C ILE A 585 -25.42 93.38 25.11
N ALA A 586 -26.42 94.20 24.79
CA ALA A 586 -27.77 94.05 25.35
C ALA A 586 -28.38 92.68 24.99
N THR A 587 -28.21 92.24 23.75
CA THR A 587 -28.69 90.92 23.30
C THR A 587 -27.97 89.76 24.00
N LEU A 588 -26.69 89.93 24.39
CA LEU A 588 -25.94 88.91 25.15
C LEU A 588 -26.33 88.85 26.62
N LEU A 589 -26.61 90.00 27.22
CA LEU A 589 -26.70 90.15 28.66
C LEU A 589 -28.13 90.22 29.19
N GLY A 590 -29.05 90.82 28.43
CA GLY A 590 -30.39 91.17 28.90
C GLY A 590 -31.42 90.06 28.83
N SER A 591 -32.47 90.20 29.64
CA SER A 591 -33.68 89.39 29.47
C SER A 591 -34.42 89.79 28.19
N THR A 592 -35.15 88.86 27.56
CA THR A 592 -35.86 89.10 26.28
C THR A 592 -36.74 90.35 26.32
N GLY A 593 -37.45 90.58 27.44
CA GLY A 593 -38.32 91.76 27.58
C GLY A 593 -37.60 93.09 27.78
N GLU A 594 -36.39 93.11 28.35
CA GLU A 594 -35.58 94.34 28.50
C GLU A 594 -34.88 94.70 27.19
N VAL A 595 -34.37 93.69 26.48
CA VAL A 595 -33.76 93.85 25.16
C VAL A 595 -34.79 94.37 24.15
N GLU A 596 -36.02 93.84 24.16
CA GLU A 596 -37.09 94.34 23.29
C GLU A 596 -37.39 95.82 23.50
N ARG A 597 -37.45 96.29 24.76
CA ARG A 597 -37.67 97.72 25.06
C ARG A 597 -36.50 98.58 24.59
N PHE A 598 -35.27 98.15 24.89
CA PHE A 598 -34.08 98.85 24.42
C PHE A 598 -34.04 98.94 22.89
N MET A 599 -34.35 97.84 22.19
CA MET A 599 -34.40 97.81 20.73
C MET A 599 -35.49 98.74 20.16
N GLN A 600 -36.64 98.88 20.84
CA GLN A 600 -37.67 99.86 20.47
C GLN A 600 -37.21 101.31 20.66
N ALA A 601 -36.56 101.61 21.79
CA ALA A 601 -35.98 102.94 22.04
C ALA A 601 -34.89 103.28 21.01
N MET A 602 -34.06 102.29 20.68
CA MET A 602 -33.07 102.39 19.61
C MET A 602 -33.72 102.72 18.27
N ASP A 603 -34.75 101.96 17.87
CA ASP A 603 -35.46 102.16 16.59
C ASP A 603 -36.04 103.57 16.46
N ALA A 604 -36.51 104.16 17.57
CA ALA A 604 -37.01 105.53 17.60
C ALA A 604 -35.92 106.60 17.38
N ALA A 605 -34.68 106.34 17.82
CA ALA A 605 -33.57 107.29 17.70
C ALA A 605 -32.75 107.11 16.42
N ASP A 606 -32.46 105.86 16.04
CA ASP A 606 -31.74 105.52 14.82
C ASP A 606 -32.24 104.18 14.25
N PRO A 607 -33.28 104.19 13.39
CA PRO A 607 -33.88 102.96 12.85
C PRO A 607 -32.90 102.15 11.98
N ARG A 608 -31.81 102.77 11.52
CA ARG A 608 -30.81 102.12 10.66
C ARG A 608 -30.11 100.97 11.38
N ILE A 609 -29.90 101.09 12.70
CA ILE A 609 -29.20 100.07 13.49
C ILE A 609 -30.05 98.83 13.66
N ARG A 610 -31.35 98.96 13.88
CA ARG A 610 -32.24 97.79 13.98
C ARG A 610 -32.28 97.04 12.65
N ARG A 611 -32.36 97.76 11.52
CA ARG A 611 -32.24 97.16 10.18
C ARG A 611 -30.91 96.44 10.01
N LEU A 612 -29.80 97.07 10.40
CA LEU A 612 -28.47 96.50 10.34
C LEU A 612 -28.34 95.23 11.20
N VAL A 613 -28.78 95.25 12.46
CA VAL A 613 -28.74 94.11 13.39
C VAL A 613 -29.57 92.93 12.86
N ASN A 614 -30.77 93.19 12.35
CA ASN A 614 -31.62 92.16 11.75
C ASN A 614 -31.00 91.57 10.48
N ALA A 615 -30.47 92.42 9.60
CA ALA A 615 -29.85 91.99 8.35
C ALA A 615 -28.58 91.18 8.59
N LEU A 616 -27.78 91.58 9.58
CA LEU A 616 -26.62 90.82 10.06
C LEU A 616 -27.01 89.46 10.65
N GLY A 617 -28.17 89.37 11.33
CA GLY A 617 -28.72 88.08 11.78
C GLY A 617 -29.07 87.16 10.62
N ALA A 618 -29.78 87.67 9.61
CA ALA A 618 -30.20 86.91 8.44
C ALA A 618 -29.02 86.54 7.50
N TYR A 619 -28.05 87.44 7.33
CA TYR A 619 -26.90 87.24 6.44
C TYR A 619 -26.04 86.04 6.83
N ARG A 620 -26.00 85.68 8.12
CA ARG A 620 -25.33 84.46 8.59
C ARG A 620 -26.06 83.16 8.29
N LEU A 621 -27.39 83.22 8.13
CA LEU A 621 -28.21 82.03 7.90
C LEU A 621 -28.23 81.64 6.42
N GLU A 622 -28.30 82.63 5.52
CA GLU A 622 -28.54 82.41 4.08
C GLU A 622 -27.29 82.59 3.18
N ASN A 623 -26.16 83.06 3.74
CA ASN A 623 -24.80 83.10 3.16
C ASN A 623 -24.62 83.59 1.70
N SER A 624 -25.62 84.28 1.11
CA SER A 624 -25.60 84.61 -0.32
C SER A 624 -25.77 86.11 -0.60
N VAL A 625 -26.73 86.79 0.02
CA VAL A 625 -26.98 88.22 -0.18
C VAL A 625 -27.26 88.91 1.15
N PHE A 626 -26.66 90.07 1.37
CA PHE A 626 -26.94 90.90 2.54
C PHE A 626 -28.32 91.58 2.41
N PRO A 627 -29.28 91.32 3.30
CA PRO A 627 -30.68 91.73 3.09
C PRO A 627 -30.93 93.17 3.58
N MET A 628 -30.28 94.14 2.93
CA MET A 628 -30.58 95.58 3.03
C MET A 628 -30.50 96.23 1.65
N GLU A 629 -31.42 97.16 1.36
CA GLU A 629 -31.41 97.91 0.10
C GLU A 629 -30.15 98.76 -0.05
N GLU A 630 -29.64 99.27 1.08
CA GLU A 630 -28.42 100.07 1.12
C GLU A 630 -27.13 99.21 1.08
N ALA A 631 -27.24 97.90 0.83
CA ALA A 631 -26.10 96.98 0.83
C ALA A 631 -25.80 96.41 -0.55
N ILE A 632 -24.50 96.19 -0.81
CA ILE A 632 -24.02 95.48 -1.98
C ILE A 632 -23.14 94.30 -1.56
N SER A 633 -23.37 93.14 -2.17
CA SER A 633 -22.70 91.89 -1.79
C SER A 633 -21.60 91.51 -2.79
N TYR A 634 -20.44 91.13 -2.26
CA TYR A 634 -19.31 90.53 -2.94
C TYR A 634 -19.06 89.14 -2.36
N PRO A 635 -18.31 88.25 -3.05
CA PRO A 635 -17.92 86.97 -2.47
C PRO A 635 -17.19 87.16 -1.12
N GLY A 636 -17.83 86.74 -0.02
CA GLY A 636 -17.28 86.78 1.34
C GLY A 636 -17.40 88.13 2.08
N VAL A 637 -17.74 89.23 1.40
CA VAL A 637 -17.84 90.57 1.99
C VAL A 637 -19.07 91.30 1.50
N ALA A 638 -19.81 91.94 2.40
CA ALA A 638 -20.89 92.87 2.05
C ALA A 638 -20.54 94.28 2.49
N LEU A 639 -20.90 95.28 1.68
CA LEU A 639 -20.73 96.69 2.00
C LEU A 639 -22.10 97.32 2.19
N VAL A 640 -22.31 98.02 3.31
CA VAL A 640 -23.57 98.72 3.63
C VAL A 640 -23.30 100.21 3.67
N GLY A 641 -24.00 100.96 2.82
CA GLY A 641 -23.77 102.39 2.62
C GLY A 641 -24.66 103.26 3.50
N PHE A 642 -24.07 104.29 4.10
CA PHE A 642 -24.76 105.25 4.95
C PHE A 642 -24.55 106.67 4.40
N ASN A 643 -25.59 107.25 3.81
CA ASN A 643 -25.49 108.55 3.11
C ASN A 643 -25.79 109.76 4.00
N ARG A 644 -26.04 109.53 5.29
CA ARG A 644 -26.41 110.54 6.27
C ARG A 644 -25.46 110.46 7.44
N ASP A 645 -25.13 111.63 8.00
CA ASP A 645 -24.24 111.79 9.15
C ASP A 645 -24.44 110.67 10.22
N PRO A 646 -23.42 109.85 10.49
CA PRO A 646 -22.09 109.82 9.86
C PRO A 646 -22.11 109.18 8.45
N GLN A 647 -21.48 109.84 7.46
CA GLN A 647 -21.36 109.31 6.10
C GLN A 647 -20.22 108.29 6.00
N GLY A 648 -20.50 107.14 5.40
CA GLY A 648 -19.49 106.10 5.23
C GLY A 648 -20.09 104.74 4.90
N VAL A 649 -19.24 103.73 4.93
CA VAL A 649 -19.59 102.35 4.58
C VAL A 649 -19.22 101.42 5.72
N ILE A 650 -20.13 100.51 6.05
CA ILE A 650 -19.82 99.35 6.88
C ILE A 650 -19.40 98.20 5.98
N ALA A 651 -18.20 97.68 6.18
CA ALA A 651 -17.74 96.44 5.59
C ALA A 651 -18.01 95.27 6.54
N VAL A 652 -18.69 94.23 6.05
CA VAL A 652 -19.06 93.03 6.80
C VAL A 652 -18.40 91.81 6.17
N SER A 653 -17.57 91.09 6.92
CA SER A 653 -16.88 89.87 6.49
C SER A 653 -17.50 88.63 7.14
N LEU A 654 -17.97 87.68 6.32
CA LEU A 654 -18.48 86.40 6.83
C LEU A 654 -17.37 85.47 7.31
N SER A 655 -16.19 85.50 6.68
CA SER A 655 -15.07 84.60 7.02
C SER A 655 -14.56 84.85 8.45
N ASP A 656 -14.47 86.12 8.82
CA ASP A 656 -13.91 86.55 10.10
C ASP A 656 -14.99 86.97 11.10
N ASN A 657 -16.27 86.84 10.72
CA ASN A 657 -17.42 87.32 11.46
C ASN A 657 -17.25 88.79 11.91
N GLY A 658 -16.71 89.60 11.01
CA GLY A 658 -16.18 90.93 11.28
C GLY A 658 -17.05 92.05 10.74
N ILE A 659 -17.07 93.17 11.45
CA ILE A 659 -17.67 94.43 11.00
C ILE A 659 -16.69 95.58 11.18
N CYS A 660 -16.51 96.39 10.14
CA CYS A 660 -15.60 97.54 10.14
C CYS A 660 -16.32 98.77 9.57
N TRP A 661 -16.15 99.92 10.23
CA TRP A 661 -16.57 101.21 9.70
C TRP A 661 -15.47 101.82 8.86
N VAL A 662 -15.80 102.25 7.65
CA VAL A 662 -14.93 103.01 6.74
C VAL A 662 -15.58 104.37 6.52
N ASP A 663 -14.89 105.42 6.95
CA ASP A 663 -15.33 106.79 6.73
C ASP A 663 -15.22 107.16 5.24
N ILE A 664 -16.09 108.06 4.76
CA ILE A 664 -16.15 108.50 3.35
C ILE A 664 -14.80 109.03 2.84
N THR A 665 -14.00 109.62 3.73
CA THR A 665 -12.63 110.11 3.42
C THR A 665 -11.69 109.00 2.94
N ASN A 666 -11.98 107.75 3.29
CA ASN A 666 -11.21 106.56 2.98
C ASN A 666 -11.83 105.74 1.83
N ILE A 667 -12.84 106.26 1.15
CA ILE A 667 -13.52 105.62 0.03
C ILE A 667 -13.14 106.33 -1.27
N ARG A 668 -12.74 105.55 -2.29
CA ARG A 668 -12.36 106.08 -3.61
C ARG A 668 -13.02 105.26 -4.71
N THR A 669 -13.77 105.93 -5.57
CA THR A 669 -14.42 105.32 -6.72
C THR A 669 -13.60 105.58 -7.98
N GLU A 670 -13.07 104.53 -8.60
CA GLU A 670 -12.39 104.53 -9.91
C GLU A 670 -13.34 103.97 -10.99
N PHE A 671 -12.97 104.10 -12.28
CA PHE A 671 -13.85 103.77 -13.41
C PHE A 671 -14.42 102.33 -13.39
N THR A 672 -13.67 101.36 -12.88
CA THR A 672 -14.12 99.94 -12.79
C THR A 672 -14.03 99.37 -11.37
N LEU A 673 -13.61 100.16 -10.38
CA LEU A 673 -13.24 99.65 -9.06
C LEU A 673 -13.66 100.64 -7.96
N LEU A 674 -14.23 100.12 -6.89
CA LEU A 674 -14.37 100.82 -5.63
C LEU A 674 -13.19 100.42 -4.72
N SER A 675 -12.43 101.40 -4.24
CA SER A 675 -11.29 101.18 -3.35
C SER A 675 -11.57 101.75 -1.96
N LEU A 676 -11.56 100.89 -0.94
CA LEU A 676 -11.54 101.29 0.47
C LEU A 676 -10.08 101.32 0.91
N VAL A 677 -9.58 102.46 1.39
CA VAL A 677 -8.16 102.66 1.72
C VAL A 677 -7.99 102.90 3.21
N SER A 678 -7.19 102.09 3.87
CA SER A 678 -6.78 102.31 5.26
C SER A 678 -5.71 103.40 5.33
N GLY A 679 -5.74 104.22 6.38
CA GLY A 679 -4.67 105.19 6.69
C GLY A 679 -3.28 104.57 6.89
N LYS A 680 -3.18 103.24 7.01
CA LYS A 680 -1.90 102.48 7.11
C LYS A 680 -1.37 101.96 5.77
N GLY A 681 -2.06 102.23 4.65
CA GLY A 681 -1.62 101.89 3.29
C GLY A 681 -2.25 100.63 2.68
N ASP A 682 -3.00 99.85 3.46
CA ASP A 682 -3.77 98.71 2.95
C ASP A 682 -5.02 99.19 2.20
N SER A 683 -5.35 98.57 1.07
CA SER A 683 -6.58 98.91 0.32
C SER A 683 -7.33 97.68 -0.13
N PHE A 684 -8.65 97.64 0.08
CA PHE A 684 -9.54 96.64 -0.52
C PHE A 684 -10.16 97.20 -1.79
N LYS A 685 -10.06 96.43 -2.88
CA LYS A 685 -10.60 96.80 -4.20
C LYS A 685 -11.76 95.90 -4.55
N PHE A 686 -12.89 96.50 -4.86
CA PHE A 686 -14.13 95.84 -5.19
C PHE A 686 -14.53 96.17 -6.64
N PRO A 687 -14.84 95.18 -7.49
CA PRO A 687 -15.19 95.41 -8.89
C PRO A 687 -16.56 96.07 -9.05
N LEU A 688 -16.64 97.09 -9.92
CA LEU A 688 -17.89 97.73 -10.35
C LEU A 688 -18.34 97.13 -11.70
N ASP A 689 -18.51 95.82 -11.72
CA ASP A 689 -18.78 94.98 -12.90
C ASP A 689 -20.27 94.85 -13.25
N THR A 690 -21.18 95.26 -12.36
CA THR A 690 -22.63 95.27 -12.58
C THR A 690 -23.20 96.69 -12.47
N ALA A 691 -24.31 96.95 -13.18
CA ALA A 691 -25.00 98.24 -13.11
C ALA A 691 -25.43 98.57 -11.66
N GLU A 692 -25.87 97.56 -10.91
CA GLU A 692 -26.24 97.68 -9.50
C GLU A 692 -25.06 98.12 -8.62
N ARG A 693 -23.85 97.55 -8.83
CA ARG A 693 -22.65 97.95 -8.08
C ARG A 693 -22.21 99.37 -8.40
N VAL A 694 -22.30 99.77 -9.67
CA VAL A 694 -22.01 101.14 -10.11
C VAL A 694 -23.01 102.12 -9.48
N GLU A 695 -24.31 101.84 -9.53
CA GLU A 695 -25.35 102.69 -8.97
C GLU A 695 -25.22 102.81 -7.44
N TRP A 696 -24.97 101.69 -6.75
CA TRP A 696 -24.72 101.69 -5.31
C TRP A 696 -23.50 102.54 -4.96
N ALA A 697 -22.37 102.38 -5.67
CA ALA A 697 -21.16 103.15 -5.41
C ALA A 697 -21.40 104.65 -5.64
N MET A 698 -22.08 105.04 -6.72
CA MET A 698 -22.43 106.45 -6.95
C MET A 698 -23.33 107.05 -5.86
N THR A 699 -24.08 106.20 -5.16
CA THR A 699 -25.03 106.62 -4.12
C THR A 699 -24.37 106.68 -2.74
N HIS A 700 -23.37 105.83 -2.47
CA HIS A 700 -22.84 105.57 -1.13
C HIS A 700 -21.33 105.77 -0.94
N ALA A 701 -20.57 106.00 -2.03
CA ALA A 701 -19.10 106.01 -2.05
C ALA A 701 -18.49 107.26 -2.71
#